data_AF-A0A9W4CRK2-F1
#
_entry.id   AF-A0A9W4CRK2-F1
#
_cell.length_a   1.000
_cell.length_b   1.000
_cell.length_c   1.000
_cell.angle_alpha   90.00
_cell.angle_beta   90.00
_cell.angle_gamma   90.00
#
_symmetry.space_group_name_H-M   'P 1'
#
loop_
_entity.id
_entity.type
_entity.pdbx_description
1 polymer ?
#
loop_
_entity_poly.entity_id
_entity_poly.type
_entity_poly.pdbx_seq_one_letter_code
_entity_poly.pdbx_strand_id
1 'polypeptide(L)'
;MLDAAGLFNESFYLAQNPDVAAAVKSGVIANGFQHFIESGQFQVRQPSPLYDESYYLSTNPDVAQAVNSGAFASGFQHYITLGQFENRNPSFLFNTSYYLNENPDVSQAVAQGNITGIEHFIEFGQFEDRSPTPLYNSSYYLAQNPDAAAAVERDELTGIQHYINIGAAENRRFTPFIDPEGSSLPNRVATGDTTATSTVFWTRSSATGPITLEYATNLSFFNPIGVLNTTVTDITEPVKLEVNNLVPNTQYFYRFTNAQGVSSVGSFRTPAPLDIQTELRFGATADGQGELMPYMSVNNVPERNLDFFVQLGNTISADTISPDLPDVQQATTPLDFRTKYNEIVSPRLELNPWANLQASTTLYGTWNDQNLIHNFAGGENPALSPQQFFFGNEGQFINDTNQFNIGLDAWKDYNPVGNQVYGETGDPRTANQEKLYRFQPFGQDGALFVLDARSFRDAPLTQVPDPALDSQINQFLASSFDPNRTLLGKVQLQDLKTNLLDAQNAGVTWKFIFSPVPMQNLGLFDSADRWEGYAAERTDLLQFIDQNNIQNVVFVSGGADGTIVNELTYQLSFDQPQIQTDAIEITVGPIGQQLNLGEELIPATFGSEIINLSSIDTITQETKDFYQTLETTSSKDQLVQTILNNQLNQLGYNNPIGLDETQGKAELMQGSYFAVHNFGWTEFVVDEQTQQLQVTVYGIEPYTETDIKTSPANIINRQPEVISQFVVNSIP
;
A
#
# COMPACT_ATOMS: atom_id res chain seq x y z
N MET A 1 -12.92 -43.30 3.84
CA MET A 1 -13.64 -42.07 3.44
C MET A 1 -14.22 -41.45 4.68
N LEU A 2 -14.03 -40.14 4.83
CA LEU A 2 -14.38 -39.37 6.03
C LEU A 2 -15.89 -39.45 6.32
N ASP A 3 -16.24 -39.85 7.55
CA ASP A 3 -17.61 -39.82 8.04
C ASP A 3 -17.86 -38.62 8.96
N ALA A 4 -19.08 -38.48 9.46
CA ALA A 4 -19.45 -37.36 10.32
C ALA A 4 -18.63 -37.31 11.62
N ALA A 5 -18.21 -38.45 12.16
CA ALA A 5 -17.42 -38.51 13.39
C ALA A 5 -15.97 -38.06 13.12
N GLY A 6 -15.40 -38.43 11.96
CA GLY A 6 -14.06 -38.03 11.56
C GLY A 6 -13.90 -36.52 11.32
N LEU A 7 -14.97 -35.81 10.95
CA LEU A 7 -14.96 -34.35 10.76
C LEU A 7 -15.38 -33.56 12.01
N PHE A 8 -15.74 -34.23 13.11
CA PHE A 8 -16.25 -33.58 14.31
C PHE A 8 -15.15 -33.37 15.36
N ASN A 9 -15.11 -32.16 15.96
CA ASN A 9 -14.17 -31.82 17.02
C ASN A 9 -14.95 -31.47 18.30
N GLU A 10 -14.95 -32.38 19.28
CA GLU A 10 -15.72 -32.23 20.53
C GLU A 10 -15.29 -30.99 21.33
N SER A 11 -13.97 -30.75 21.47
CA SER A 11 -13.45 -29.61 22.24
C SER A 11 -13.90 -28.28 21.63
N PHE A 12 -13.76 -28.14 20.31
CA PHE A 12 -14.24 -26.98 19.56
C PHE A 12 -15.76 -26.83 19.67
N TYR A 13 -16.50 -27.91 19.42
CA TYR A 13 -17.96 -27.87 19.41
C TYR A 13 -18.52 -27.43 20.76
N LEU A 14 -18.01 -27.98 21.87
CA LEU A 14 -18.47 -27.58 23.20
C LEU A 14 -18.03 -26.15 23.57
N ALA A 15 -16.85 -25.71 23.15
CA ALA A 15 -16.40 -24.33 23.38
C ALA A 15 -17.29 -23.29 22.67
N GLN A 16 -17.66 -23.57 21.41
CA GLN A 16 -18.53 -22.69 20.61
C GLN A 16 -20.02 -22.79 20.98
N ASN A 17 -20.40 -23.82 21.76
CA ASN A 17 -21.78 -24.07 22.14
C ASN A 17 -21.93 -24.25 23.67
N PRO A 18 -21.86 -23.14 24.45
CA PRO A 18 -21.92 -23.20 25.91
C PRO A 18 -23.19 -23.86 26.48
N ASP A 19 -24.30 -23.77 25.75
CA ASP A 19 -25.55 -24.45 26.08
C ASP A 19 -25.42 -25.98 26.01
N VAL A 20 -24.77 -26.49 24.96
CA VAL A 20 -24.49 -27.92 24.81
C VAL A 20 -23.45 -28.38 25.84
N ALA A 21 -22.41 -27.60 26.07
CA ALA A 21 -21.41 -27.89 27.10
C ALA A 21 -22.04 -28.06 28.48
N ALA A 22 -23.01 -27.20 28.84
CA ALA A 22 -23.77 -27.33 30.07
C ALA A 22 -24.66 -28.59 30.11
N ALA A 23 -25.29 -28.95 28.98
CA ALA A 23 -26.12 -30.16 28.87
C ALA A 23 -25.28 -31.45 28.99
N VAL A 24 -24.10 -31.48 28.38
CA VAL A 24 -23.15 -32.60 28.50
C VAL A 24 -22.63 -32.71 29.93
N LYS A 25 -22.22 -31.58 30.54
CA LYS A 25 -21.74 -31.54 31.94
C LYS A 25 -22.79 -32.00 32.96
N SER A 26 -24.07 -31.76 32.68
CA SER A 26 -25.19 -32.20 33.52
C SER A 26 -25.70 -33.60 33.19
N GLY A 27 -25.13 -34.28 32.18
CA GLY A 27 -25.49 -35.64 31.78
C GLY A 27 -26.84 -35.74 31.03
N VAL A 28 -27.37 -34.62 30.54
CA VAL A 28 -28.62 -34.58 29.75
C VAL A 28 -28.39 -35.14 28.35
N ILE A 29 -27.21 -34.91 27.78
CA ILE A 29 -26.75 -35.43 26.49
C ILE A 29 -25.40 -36.13 26.73
N ALA A 30 -25.09 -37.20 25.99
CA ALA A 30 -23.86 -37.97 26.24
C ALA A 30 -22.58 -37.21 25.84
N ASN A 31 -22.62 -36.49 24.72
CA ASN A 31 -21.51 -35.70 24.18
C ASN A 31 -22.00 -34.69 23.12
N GLY A 32 -21.10 -33.80 22.70
CA GLY A 32 -21.35 -32.81 21.65
C GLY A 32 -21.68 -33.45 20.30
N PHE A 33 -20.99 -34.54 19.93
CA PHE A 33 -21.24 -35.23 18.67
C PHE A 33 -22.69 -35.71 18.53
N GLN A 34 -23.23 -36.32 19.59
CA GLN A 34 -24.64 -36.74 19.64
C GLN A 34 -25.56 -35.54 19.40
N HIS A 35 -25.34 -34.44 20.13
CA HIS A 35 -26.14 -33.22 19.94
C HIS A 35 -26.02 -32.69 18.50
N PHE A 36 -24.82 -32.68 17.93
CA PHE A 36 -24.61 -32.18 16.57
C PHE A 36 -25.39 -32.99 15.54
N ILE A 37 -25.31 -34.33 15.60
CA ILE A 37 -26.04 -35.21 14.68
C ILE A 37 -27.56 -35.09 14.87
N GLU A 38 -28.04 -35.06 16.11
CA GLU A 38 -29.47 -35.04 16.39
C GLU A 38 -30.11 -33.65 16.20
N SER A 39 -29.32 -32.57 16.26
CA SER A 39 -29.84 -31.20 16.28
C SER A 39 -28.91 -30.15 15.69
N GLY A 40 -27.63 -30.14 16.07
CA GLY A 40 -26.71 -29.04 15.74
C GLY A 40 -26.50 -28.80 14.24
N GLN A 41 -26.42 -29.87 13.44
CA GLN A 41 -26.28 -29.77 11.97
C GLN A 41 -27.48 -29.09 11.28
N PHE A 42 -28.63 -29.02 11.94
CA PHE A 42 -29.84 -28.34 11.45
C PHE A 42 -29.98 -26.91 11.99
N GLN A 43 -29.05 -26.47 12.84
CA GLN A 43 -29.04 -25.18 13.52
C GLN A 43 -27.87 -24.29 13.05
N VAL A 44 -27.24 -24.62 11.91
CA VAL A 44 -26.07 -23.91 11.38
C VAL A 44 -24.89 -23.90 12.38
N ARG A 45 -24.83 -24.89 13.29
CA ARG A 45 -23.73 -25.02 14.25
C ARG A 45 -22.53 -25.68 13.56
N GLN A 46 -21.35 -25.20 13.89
CA GLN A 46 -20.11 -25.65 13.28
C GLN A 46 -19.54 -26.89 14.01
N PRO A 47 -19.37 -28.06 13.36
CA PRO A 47 -18.88 -29.28 14.02
C PRO A 47 -17.37 -29.29 14.30
N SER A 48 -16.60 -28.56 13.51
CA SER A 48 -15.15 -28.40 13.64
C SER A 48 -14.66 -27.18 12.87
N PRO A 49 -13.42 -26.70 13.09
CA PRO A 49 -12.85 -25.61 12.29
C PRO A 49 -12.74 -25.92 10.78
N LEU A 50 -12.78 -27.21 10.42
CA LEU A 50 -12.63 -27.69 9.04
C LEU A 50 -13.94 -27.75 8.25
N TYR A 51 -15.08 -27.44 8.86
CA TYR A 51 -16.36 -27.34 8.15
C TYR A 51 -17.19 -26.20 8.70
N ASP A 52 -17.67 -25.31 7.85
CA ASP A 52 -18.56 -24.18 8.20
C ASP A 52 -19.81 -24.24 7.30
N GLU A 53 -20.98 -24.45 7.91
CA GLU A 53 -22.26 -24.57 7.21
C GLU A 53 -22.63 -23.28 6.45
N SER A 54 -22.37 -22.11 7.04
CA SER A 54 -22.71 -20.83 6.42
C SER A 54 -21.82 -20.59 5.20
N TYR A 55 -20.51 -20.83 5.34
CA TYR A 55 -19.56 -20.77 4.23
C TYR A 55 -19.91 -21.77 3.13
N TYR A 56 -20.19 -23.03 3.49
CA TYR A 56 -20.43 -24.09 2.53
C TYR A 56 -21.68 -23.80 1.70
N LEU A 57 -22.77 -23.35 2.31
CA LEU A 57 -24.00 -23.02 1.58
C LEU A 57 -23.88 -21.72 0.78
N SER A 58 -23.12 -20.72 1.26
CA SER A 58 -22.95 -19.45 0.52
C SER A 58 -22.07 -19.60 -0.72
N THR A 59 -21.07 -20.48 -0.66
CA THR A 59 -20.17 -20.78 -1.79
C THR A 59 -20.73 -21.82 -2.75
N ASN A 60 -21.78 -22.56 -2.36
CA ASN A 60 -22.41 -23.60 -3.17
C ASN A 60 -23.94 -23.36 -3.29
N PRO A 61 -24.39 -22.41 -4.14
CA PRO A 61 -25.80 -22.07 -4.29
C PRO A 61 -26.69 -23.26 -4.70
N ASP A 62 -26.15 -24.21 -5.46
CA ASP A 62 -26.83 -25.45 -5.85
C ASP A 62 -27.12 -26.35 -4.64
N VAL A 63 -26.18 -26.45 -3.70
CA VAL A 63 -26.35 -27.18 -2.45
C VAL A 63 -27.33 -26.46 -1.53
N ALA A 64 -27.23 -25.13 -1.41
CA ALA A 64 -28.21 -24.33 -0.68
C ALA A 64 -29.63 -24.55 -1.20
N GLN A 65 -29.82 -24.59 -2.52
CA GLN A 65 -31.11 -24.92 -3.13
C GLN A 65 -31.56 -26.35 -2.78
N ALA A 66 -30.65 -27.33 -2.84
CA ALA A 66 -30.95 -28.72 -2.52
C ALA A 66 -31.40 -28.88 -1.06
N VAL A 67 -30.72 -28.21 -0.11
CA VAL A 67 -31.12 -28.15 1.30
C VAL A 67 -32.49 -27.49 1.47
N ASN A 68 -32.71 -26.34 0.84
CA ASN A 68 -33.99 -25.62 0.90
C ASN A 68 -35.17 -26.43 0.32
N SER A 69 -34.90 -27.29 -0.68
CA SER A 69 -35.89 -28.19 -1.26
C SER A 69 -36.12 -29.48 -0.46
N GLY A 70 -35.33 -29.72 0.59
CA GLY A 70 -35.37 -30.93 1.41
C GLY A 70 -34.69 -32.16 0.78
N ALA A 71 -33.92 -31.99 -0.30
CA ALA A 71 -33.14 -33.08 -0.91
C ALA A 71 -31.97 -33.53 -0.02
N PHE A 72 -31.41 -32.58 0.73
CA PHE A 72 -30.47 -32.82 1.83
C PHE A 72 -31.01 -32.14 3.10
N ALA A 73 -30.73 -32.72 4.25
CA ALA A 73 -31.16 -32.17 5.53
C ALA A 73 -30.27 -31.01 6.02
N SER A 74 -29.02 -30.97 5.54
CA SER A 74 -28.04 -29.92 5.81
C SER A 74 -26.96 -29.91 4.71
N GLY A 75 -26.22 -28.81 4.60
CA GLY A 75 -25.00 -28.75 3.81
C GLY A 75 -23.98 -29.77 4.30
N PHE A 76 -23.90 -29.99 5.62
CA PHE A 76 -22.98 -30.95 6.21
C PHE A 76 -23.26 -32.37 5.71
N GLN A 77 -24.53 -32.76 5.64
CA GLN A 77 -24.91 -34.05 5.07
C GLN A 77 -24.50 -34.15 3.59
N HIS A 78 -24.71 -33.09 2.80
CA HIS A 78 -24.25 -33.04 1.42
C HIS A 78 -22.73 -33.21 1.33
N TYR A 79 -21.95 -32.49 2.16
CA TYR A 79 -20.49 -32.55 2.12
C TYR A 79 -19.95 -33.96 2.43
N ILE A 80 -20.46 -34.59 3.50
CA ILE A 80 -20.04 -35.94 3.89
C ILE A 80 -20.39 -36.96 2.80
N THR A 81 -21.53 -36.81 2.12
CA THR A 81 -21.99 -37.80 1.13
C THR A 81 -21.44 -37.58 -0.28
N LEU A 82 -21.27 -36.33 -0.69
CA LEU A 82 -20.91 -35.94 -2.07
C LEU A 82 -19.80 -34.90 -2.10
N GLY A 83 -19.90 -33.82 -1.32
CA GLY A 83 -19.04 -32.64 -1.47
C GLY A 83 -17.53 -32.92 -1.34
N GLN A 84 -17.12 -33.81 -0.44
CA GLN A 84 -15.71 -34.20 -0.29
C GLN A 84 -15.14 -34.94 -1.52
N PHE A 85 -16.01 -35.53 -2.35
CA PHE A 85 -15.64 -36.20 -3.61
C PHE A 85 -15.76 -35.27 -4.83
N GLU A 86 -16.47 -34.16 -4.68
CA GLU A 86 -16.68 -33.13 -5.71
C GLU A 86 -15.61 -32.02 -5.65
N ASN A 87 -14.55 -32.22 -4.85
CA ASN A 87 -13.51 -31.22 -4.58
C ASN A 87 -14.04 -29.87 -4.05
N ARG A 88 -15.18 -29.87 -3.33
CA ARG A 88 -15.71 -28.64 -2.73
C ARG A 88 -14.93 -28.27 -1.48
N ASN A 89 -14.84 -26.97 -1.19
CA ASN A 89 -14.20 -26.46 0.02
C ASN A 89 -15.22 -26.43 1.17
N PRO A 90 -14.96 -27.06 2.32
CA PRO A 90 -15.88 -27.10 3.45
C PRO A 90 -15.80 -25.88 4.39
N SER A 91 -14.67 -25.16 4.41
CA SER A 91 -14.46 -23.94 5.19
C SER A 91 -13.29 -23.13 4.61
N PHE A 92 -13.05 -21.92 5.13
CA PHE A 92 -11.84 -21.15 4.80
C PHE A 92 -10.53 -21.84 5.20
N LEU A 93 -10.58 -22.74 6.19
CA LEU A 93 -9.42 -23.44 6.71
C LEU A 93 -8.97 -24.58 5.78
N PHE A 94 -9.82 -25.04 4.85
CA PHE A 94 -9.46 -26.12 3.94
C PHE A 94 -9.87 -25.81 2.49
N ASN A 95 -8.86 -25.62 1.64
CA ASN A 95 -9.04 -25.45 0.19
C ASN A 95 -8.57 -26.72 -0.52
N THR A 96 -9.52 -27.50 -1.04
CA THR A 96 -9.25 -28.81 -1.63
C THR A 96 -8.34 -28.70 -2.85
N SER A 97 -8.59 -27.75 -3.76
CA SER A 97 -7.77 -27.58 -4.96
C SER A 97 -6.34 -27.17 -4.62
N TYR A 98 -6.16 -26.22 -3.69
CA TYR A 98 -4.85 -25.84 -3.19
C TYR A 98 -4.12 -27.02 -2.55
N TYR A 99 -4.78 -27.72 -1.63
CA TYR A 99 -4.17 -28.83 -0.90
C TYR A 99 -3.70 -29.93 -1.85
N LEU A 100 -4.47 -30.26 -2.89
CA LEU A 100 -4.06 -31.26 -3.87
C LEU A 100 -2.96 -30.77 -4.83
N ASN A 101 -2.92 -29.48 -5.15
CA ASN A 101 -1.86 -28.92 -5.98
C ASN A 101 -0.51 -28.89 -5.25
N GLU A 102 -0.51 -28.48 -3.98
CA GLU A 102 0.69 -28.46 -3.14
C GLU A 102 1.17 -29.85 -2.74
N ASN A 103 0.31 -30.86 -2.84
CA ASN A 103 0.60 -32.23 -2.43
C ASN A 103 0.33 -33.24 -3.57
N PRO A 104 1.22 -33.32 -4.58
CA PRO A 104 1.03 -34.21 -5.73
C PRO A 104 0.90 -35.69 -5.38
N ASP A 105 1.51 -36.14 -4.28
CA ASP A 105 1.37 -37.48 -3.73
C ASP A 105 -0.08 -37.76 -3.29
N VAL A 106 -0.71 -36.79 -2.62
CA VAL A 106 -2.10 -36.87 -2.19
C VAL A 106 -3.05 -36.79 -3.39
N SER A 107 -2.78 -35.89 -4.34
CA SER A 107 -3.55 -35.78 -5.58
C SER A 107 -3.64 -37.11 -6.33
N GLN A 108 -2.53 -37.84 -6.41
CA GLN A 108 -2.51 -39.19 -7.00
C GLN A 108 -3.35 -40.20 -6.21
N ALA A 109 -3.29 -40.18 -4.88
CA ALA A 109 -4.09 -41.07 -4.04
C ALA A 109 -5.59 -40.78 -4.16
N VAL A 110 -5.97 -39.50 -4.26
CA VAL A 110 -7.35 -39.06 -4.49
C VAL A 110 -7.85 -39.50 -5.87
N ALA A 111 -7.04 -39.34 -6.92
CA ALA A 111 -7.39 -39.78 -8.27
C ALA A 111 -7.60 -41.31 -8.38
N GLN A 112 -6.99 -42.09 -7.49
CA GLN A 112 -7.17 -43.53 -7.38
C GLN A 112 -8.40 -43.92 -6.54
N GLY A 113 -9.07 -42.96 -5.89
CA GLY A 113 -10.22 -43.21 -5.02
C GLY A 113 -9.85 -43.84 -3.67
N ASN A 114 -8.59 -43.77 -3.25
CA ASN A 114 -8.12 -44.38 -2.00
C ASN A 114 -8.48 -43.55 -0.77
N ILE A 115 -8.53 -42.22 -0.91
CA ILE A 115 -8.73 -41.23 0.16
C ILE A 115 -9.29 -39.94 -0.45
N THR A 116 -9.93 -39.06 0.33
CA THR A 116 -10.21 -37.67 -0.10
C THR A 116 -9.12 -36.70 0.38
N GLY A 117 -9.04 -35.51 -0.20
CA GLY A 117 -8.06 -34.50 0.22
C GLY A 117 -8.20 -34.13 1.70
N ILE A 118 -9.43 -33.90 2.17
CA ILE A 118 -9.68 -33.56 3.58
C ILE A 118 -9.41 -34.73 4.53
N GLU A 119 -9.72 -35.96 4.11
CA GLU A 119 -9.42 -37.15 4.91
C GLU A 119 -7.90 -37.32 5.09
N HIS A 120 -7.13 -37.15 4.01
CA HIS A 120 -5.67 -37.17 4.10
C HIS A 120 -5.14 -36.10 5.05
N PHE A 121 -5.67 -34.88 4.98
CA PHE A 121 -5.24 -33.81 5.86
C PHE A 121 -5.53 -34.11 7.35
N ILE A 122 -6.72 -34.62 7.66
CA ILE A 122 -7.11 -34.97 9.02
C ILE A 122 -6.26 -36.13 9.56
N GLU A 123 -6.01 -37.16 8.76
CA GLU A 123 -5.28 -38.35 9.22
C GLU A 123 -3.76 -38.20 9.23
N PHE A 124 -3.21 -37.39 8.31
CA PHE A 124 -1.77 -37.28 8.07
C PHE A 124 -1.30 -35.83 7.98
N GLY A 125 -1.91 -35.03 7.10
CA GLY A 125 -1.38 -33.73 6.70
C GLY A 125 -1.17 -32.74 7.85
N GLN A 126 -2.09 -32.67 8.80
CA GLN A 126 -1.94 -31.79 9.97
C GLN A 126 -0.76 -32.18 10.85
N PHE A 127 -0.34 -33.45 10.87
CA PHE A 127 0.83 -33.93 11.63
C PHE A 127 2.14 -33.80 10.85
N GLU A 128 2.05 -33.51 9.56
CA GLU A 128 3.17 -33.26 8.65
C GLU A 128 3.39 -31.75 8.39
N ASP A 129 2.67 -30.89 9.13
CA ASP A 129 2.62 -29.43 8.97
C ASP A 129 2.28 -28.96 7.53
N ARG A 130 1.53 -29.79 6.79
CA ARG A 130 1.06 -29.42 5.45
C ARG A 130 -0.02 -28.35 5.55
N SER A 131 0.18 -27.20 4.90
CA SER A 131 -0.80 -26.12 4.92
C SER A 131 -2.11 -26.54 4.20
N PRO A 132 -3.28 -26.44 4.85
CA PRO A 132 -4.56 -26.86 4.27
C PRO A 132 -5.22 -25.81 3.36
N THR A 133 -4.75 -24.57 3.38
CA THR A 133 -5.32 -23.43 2.66
C THR A 133 -4.23 -22.40 2.44
N PRO A 134 -4.22 -21.63 1.33
CA PRO A 134 -3.22 -20.58 1.15
C PRO A 134 -3.26 -19.54 2.28
N LEU A 135 -4.43 -19.35 2.90
CA LEU A 135 -4.64 -18.40 4.02
C LEU A 135 -3.87 -18.76 5.30
N TYR A 136 -3.49 -20.02 5.49
CA TYR A 136 -2.80 -20.47 6.70
C TYR A 136 -1.29 -20.36 6.50
N ASN A 137 -0.69 -19.46 7.26
CA ASN A 137 0.76 -19.31 7.39
C ASN A 137 1.18 -19.75 8.80
N SER A 138 1.95 -20.85 8.89
CA SER A 138 2.39 -21.42 10.16
C SER A 138 3.22 -20.41 10.95
N SER A 139 4.16 -19.72 10.29
CA SER A 139 5.00 -18.70 10.90
C SER A 139 4.19 -17.53 11.47
N TYR A 140 3.16 -17.06 10.74
CA TYR A 140 2.23 -16.06 11.27
C TYR A 140 1.54 -16.56 12.53
N TYR A 141 0.96 -17.76 12.47
CA TYR A 141 0.25 -18.32 13.62
C TYR A 141 1.18 -18.50 14.83
N LEU A 142 2.39 -19.01 14.64
CA LEU A 142 3.35 -19.22 15.73
C LEU A 142 3.89 -17.90 16.31
N ALA A 143 4.14 -16.90 15.47
CA ALA A 143 4.59 -15.57 15.92
C ALA A 143 3.57 -14.89 16.84
N GLN A 144 2.28 -15.08 16.55
CA GLN A 144 1.19 -14.54 17.37
C GLN A 144 0.88 -15.39 18.61
N ASN A 145 1.39 -16.63 18.68
CA ASN A 145 1.02 -17.62 19.70
C ASN A 145 2.26 -18.30 20.30
N PRO A 146 2.95 -17.66 21.26
CA PRO A 146 4.18 -18.18 21.85
C PRO A 146 4.03 -19.56 22.51
N ASP A 147 2.83 -19.90 23.00
CA ASP A 147 2.51 -21.22 23.55
C ASP A 147 2.47 -22.30 22.46
N ALA A 148 1.92 -21.98 21.29
CA ALA A 148 1.95 -22.85 20.11
C ALA A 148 3.39 -23.04 19.62
N ALA A 149 4.17 -21.95 19.53
CA ALA A 149 5.59 -22.01 19.17
C ALA A 149 6.40 -22.92 20.10
N ALA A 150 6.18 -22.80 21.42
CA ALA A 150 6.83 -23.65 22.41
C ALA A 150 6.37 -25.12 22.36
N ALA A 151 5.16 -25.42 21.87
CA ALA A 151 4.69 -26.78 21.64
C ALA A 151 5.34 -27.40 20.38
N VAL A 152 5.49 -26.62 19.32
CA VAL A 152 6.20 -27.00 18.09
C VAL A 152 7.68 -27.28 18.40
N GLU A 153 8.35 -26.40 19.15
CA GLU A 153 9.75 -26.59 19.55
C GLU A 153 9.98 -27.88 20.35
N ARG A 154 8.96 -28.34 21.08
CA ARG A 154 9.00 -29.58 21.87
C ARG A 154 8.55 -30.82 21.09
N ASP A 155 8.30 -30.71 19.79
CA ASP A 155 7.73 -31.76 18.92
C ASP A 155 6.40 -32.34 19.47
N GLU A 156 5.62 -31.53 20.19
CA GLU A 156 4.36 -31.98 20.80
C GLU A 156 3.19 -31.88 19.83
N LEU A 157 3.13 -30.80 19.05
CA LEU A 157 2.10 -30.49 18.06
C LEU A 157 2.73 -29.71 16.91
N THR A 158 2.16 -29.80 15.71
CA THR A 158 2.41 -28.82 14.64
C THR A 158 1.63 -27.53 14.91
N GLY A 159 1.96 -26.44 14.20
CA GLY A 159 1.23 -25.18 14.33
C GLY A 159 -0.25 -25.34 13.97
N ILE A 160 -0.54 -26.05 12.87
CA ILE A 160 -1.91 -26.24 12.39
C ILE A 160 -2.69 -27.18 13.32
N GLN A 161 -2.03 -28.20 13.88
CA GLN A 161 -2.62 -29.08 14.87
C GLN A 161 -2.97 -28.31 16.15
N HIS A 162 -2.09 -27.42 16.62
CA HIS A 162 -2.39 -26.54 17.74
C HIS A 162 -3.61 -25.66 17.46
N TYR A 163 -3.69 -25.05 16.27
CA TYR A 163 -4.84 -24.24 15.88
C TYR A 163 -6.15 -25.04 15.90
N ILE A 164 -6.19 -26.21 15.25
CA ILE A 164 -7.40 -27.04 15.17
C ILE A 164 -7.86 -27.53 16.56
N ASN A 165 -6.92 -27.89 17.43
CA ASN A 165 -7.23 -28.47 18.73
C ASN A 165 -7.56 -27.44 19.82
N ILE A 166 -6.92 -26.27 19.75
CA ILE A 166 -6.93 -25.26 20.81
C ILE A 166 -7.32 -23.90 20.23
N GLY A 167 -6.55 -23.42 19.25
CA GLY A 167 -6.65 -22.03 18.79
C GLY A 167 -8.02 -21.64 18.25
N ALA A 168 -8.67 -22.50 17.48
CA ALA A 168 -9.99 -22.22 16.92
C ALA A 168 -11.08 -22.16 18.02
N ALA A 169 -10.96 -22.94 19.09
CA ALA A 169 -11.87 -22.91 20.24
C ALA A 169 -11.68 -21.63 21.08
N GLU A 170 -10.47 -21.06 21.05
CA GLU A 170 -10.12 -19.80 21.72
C GLU A 170 -10.28 -18.57 20.81
N ASN A 171 -10.88 -18.73 19.62
CA ASN A 171 -11.06 -17.65 18.64
C ASN A 171 -9.74 -16.97 18.24
N ARG A 172 -8.64 -17.73 18.14
CA ARG A 172 -7.35 -17.21 17.67
C ARG A 172 -7.39 -16.99 16.15
N ARG A 173 -6.65 -16.00 15.67
CA ARG A 173 -6.46 -15.75 14.23
C ARG A 173 -5.43 -16.71 13.67
N PHE A 174 -5.80 -17.46 12.62
CA PHE A 174 -4.85 -18.26 11.83
C PHE A 174 -4.37 -17.54 10.56
N THR A 175 -5.02 -16.42 10.24
CA THR A 175 -4.78 -15.62 9.04
C THR A 175 -5.12 -14.15 9.34
N PRO A 176 -4.43 -13.16 8.74
CA PRO A 176 -4.75 -11.75 8.92
C PRO A 176 -6.03 -11.31 8.19
N PHE A 177 -6.63 -12.19 7.37
CA PHE A 177 -7.79 -11.87 6.55
C PHE A 177 -9.14 -12.10 7.25
N ILE A 178 -9.19 -12.91 8.32
CA ILE A 178 -10.42 -13.31 9.00
C ILE A 178 -10.43 -12.75 10.41
N ASP A 179 -11.61 -12.27 10.81
CA ASP A 179 -11.86 -11.84 12.18
C ASP A 179 -12.68 -12.91 12.92
N PRO A 180 -12.11 -13.58 13.95
CA PRO A 180 -12.76 -14.70 14.61
C PRO A 180 -13.94 -14.28 15.49
N GLU A 181 -14.09 -12.98 15.80
CA GLU A 181 -15.23 -12.44 16.53
C GLU A 181 -16.46 -12.16 15.63
N GLY A 182 -16.34 -12.32 14.32
CA GLY A 182 -17.42 -12.14 13.36
C GLY A 182 -17.00 -11.37 12.11
N SER A 183 -17.97 -11.00 11.28
CA SER A 183 -17.68 -10.20 10.09
C SER A 183 -17.34 -8.75 10.45
N SER A 184 -16.41 -8.17 9.70
CA SER A 184 -15.99 -6.78 9.81
C SER A 184 -15.68 -6.18 8.43
N LEU A 185 -15.50 -4.87 8.41
CA LEU A 185 -14.86 -4.13 7.32
C LEU A 185 -13.50 -3.67 7.85
N PRO A 186 -12.51 -4.57 7.97
CA PRO A 186 -11.29 -4.33 8.74
C PRO A 186 -10.50 -3.12 8.21
N ASN A 187 -10.60 -2.89 6.91
CA ASN A 187 -9.92 -1.80 6.20
C ASN A 187 -10.83 -0.58 5.97
N ARG A 188 -11.97 -0.53 6.67
CA ARG A 188 -13.01 0.50 6.54
C ARG A 188 -13.44 0.68 5.08
N VAL A 189 -13.38 1.91 4.58
CA VAL A 189 -13.85 2.32 3.26
C VAL A 189 -12.91 3.39 2.72
N ALA A 190 -12.77 3.45 1.40
CA ALA A 190 -11.98 4.46 0.73
C ALA A 190 -12.64 4.91 -0.59
N THR A 191 -12.21 6.07 -1.09
CA THR A 191 -12.49 6.53 -2.45
C THR A 191 -11.23 7.02 -3.13
N GLY A 192 -11.17 6.98 -4.45
CA GLY A 192 -10.03 7.45 -5.22
C GLY A 192 -10.34 7.68 -6.68
N ASP A 193 -9.34 8.19 -7.41
CA ASP A 193 -9.48 8.59 -8.81
C ASP A 193 -10.73 9.47 -9.05
N THR A 194 -11.02 10.36 -8.10
CA THR A 194 -12.24 11.17 -8.12
C THR A 194 -12.14 12.30 -9.14
N THR A 195 -12.85 12.17 -10.25
CA THR A 195 -13.03 13.26 -11.20
C THR A 195 -14.18 14.17 -10.79
N ALA A 196 -14.37 15.28 -11.52
CA ALA A 196 -15.53 16.14 -11.34
C ALA A 196 -16.88 15.40 -11.46
N THR A 197 -16.91 14.22 -12.08
CA THR A 197 -18.16 13.47 -12.34
C THR A 197 -18.10 11.98 -11.99
N SER A 198 -17.01 11.50 -11.41
CA SER A 198 -16.86 10.08 -11.09
C SER A 198 -15.97 9.85 -9.89
N THR A 199 -16.07 8.66 -9.28
CA THR A 199 -15.16 8.19 -8.23
C THR A 199 -15.14 6.66 -8.21
N VAL A 200 -14.04 6.10 -7.71
CA VAL A 200 -13.93 4.66 -7.40
C VAL A 200 -14.14 4.48 -5.90
N PHE A 201 -15.15 3.72 -5.52
CA PHE A 201 -15.38 3.29 -4.14
C PHE A 201 -14.67 1.98 -3.86
N TRP A 202 -14.14 1.85 -2.64
CA TRP A 202 -13.36 0.70 -2.21
C TRP A 202 -13.71 0.29 -0.78
N THR A 203 -13.77 -1.02 -0.53
CA THR A 203 -13.81 -1.61 0.81
C THR A 203 -13.34 -3.07 0.74
N ARG A 204 -13.09 -3.69 1.88
CA ARG A 204 -12.86 -5.13 1.99
C ARG A 204 -13.69 -5.68 3.14
N SER A 205 -14.28 -6.86 2.96
CA SER A 205 -15.01 -7.56 4.02
C SER A 205 -14.30 -8.84 4.41
N SER A 206 -14.31 -9.15 5.72
CA SER A 206 -13.80 -10.43 6.25
C SER A 206 -14.81 -11.58 6.10
N ALA A 207 -15.97 -11.36 5.48
CA ALA A 207 -16.97 -12.40 5.23
C ALA A 207 -17.47 -12.38 3.78
N THR A 208 -17.83 -13.55 3.27
CA THR A 208 -18.52 -13.67 1.98
C THR A 208 -19.99 -13.25 2.09
N GLY A 209 -20.58 -12.93 0.94
CA GLY A 209 -22.00 -12.62 0.80
C GLY A 209 -22.27 -11.22 0.22
N PRO A 210 -23.54 -10.81 0.16
CA PRO A 210 -23.93 -9.50 -0.39
C PRO A 210 -23.25 -8.34 0.33
N ILE A 211 -22.85 -7.33 -0.44
CA ILE A 211 -22.37 -6.05 0.09
C ILE A 211 -23.01 -4.91 -0.68
N THR A 212 -23.50 -3.93 0.07
CA THR A 212 -24.25 -2.78 -0.46
C THR A 212 -23.45 -1.50 -0.30
N LEU A 213 -23.34 -0.72 -1.36
CA LEU A 213 -22.86 0.66 -1.35
C LEU A 213 -24.04 1.61 -1.43
N GLU A 214 -24.11 2.60 -0.54
CA GLU A 214 -25.03 3.73 -0.62
C GLU A 214 -24.22 5.03 -0.62
N TYR A 215 -24.58 6.00 -1.47
CA TYR A 215 -23.96 7.32 -1.46
C TYR A 215 -25.01 8.44 -1.58
N ALA A 216 -24.75 9.56 -0.90
CA ALA A 216 -25.66 10.69 -0.76
C ALA A 216 -24.91 11.99 -0.47
N THR A 217 -25.62 13.12 -0.46
CA THR A 217 -25.10 14.43 0.01
C THR A 217 -25.45 14.71 1.48
N ASN A 218 -25.93 13.70 2.20
CA ASN A 218 -26.31 13.80 3.61
C ASN A 218 -25.90 12.54 4.39
N LEU A 219 -25.52 12.73 5.66
CA LEU A 219 -25.03 11.66 6.55
C LEU A 219 -26.10 10.67 7.01
N SER A 220 -27.39 10.99 6.86
CA SER A 220 -28.46 10.05 7.24
C SER A 220 -28.76 9.01 6.17
N PHE A 221 -28.21 9.18 4.96
CA PHE A 221 -28.54 8.38 3.79
C PHE A 221 -30.05 8.32 3.50
N PHE A 222 -30.79 9.35 3.91
CA PHE A 222 -32.20 9.45 3.56
C PHE A 222 -32.33 9.81 2.08
N ASN A 223 -33.03 8.97 1.32
CA ASN A 223 -33.10 9.04 -0.16
C ASN A 223 -31.71 9.09 -0.79
N PRO A 224 -30.92 7.99 -0.71
CA PRO A 224 -29.59 7.97 -1.28
C PRO A 224 -29.63 8.28 -2.78
N ILE A 225 -28.59 8.94 -3.27
CA ILE A 225 -28.45 9.28 -4.69
C ILE A 225 -28.28 8.00 -5.52
N GLY A 226 -27.53 7.03 -5.00
CA GLY A 226 -27.43 5.70 -5.59
C GLY A 226 -27.22 4.61 -4.56
N VAL A 227 -27.65 3.41 -4.95
CA VAL A 227 -27.47 2.16 -4.22
C VAL A 227 -26.96 1.10 -5.18
N LEU A 228 -25.79 0.53 -4.89
CA LEU A 228 -25.19 -0.55 -5.68
C LEU A 228 -25.05 -1.79 -4.80
N ASN A 229 -25.25 -2.97 -5.37
CA ASN A 229 -25.10 -4.25 -4.69
C ASN A 229 -24.12 -5.12 -5.47
N THR A 230 -23.22 -5.78 -4.76
CA THR A 230 -22.37 -6.86 -5.29
C THR A 230 -22.24 -7.97 -4.26
N THR A 231 -21.44 -8.99 -4.53
CA THR A 231 -21.21 -10.12 -3.63
C THR A 231 -19.71 -10.32 -3.41
N VAL A 232 -19.30 -10.40 -2.15
CA VAL A 232 -17.95 -10.82 -1.77
C VAL A 232 -17.87 -12.34 -1.90
N THR A 233 -17.02 -12.83 -2.81
CA THR A 233 -16.79 -14.26 -3.03
C THR A 233 -15.42 -14.72 -2.54
N ASP A 234 -14.44 -13.81 -2.54
CA ASP A 234 -13.10 -14.00 -1.98
C ASP A 234 -12.86 -12.90 -0.94
N ILE A 235 -12.56 -13.30 0.29
CA ILE A 235 -12.30 -12.35 1.38
C ILE A 235 -10.90 -11.74 1.28
N THR A 236 -9.99 -12.26 0.46
CA THR A 236 -8.67 -11.68 0.21
C THR A 236 -8.73 -10.54 -0.80
N GLU A 237 -9.82 -10.45 -1.56
CA GLU A 237 -10.02 -9.43 -2.59
C GLU A 237 -10.92 -8.31 -2.07
N PRO A 238 -10.54 -7.05 -2.29
CA PRO A 238 -11.41 -5.93 -2.01
C PRO A 238 -12.52 -5.80 -3.05
N VAL A 239 -13.57 -5.08 -2.65
CA VAL A 239 -14.67 -4.67 -3.51
C VAL A 239 -14.38 -3.28 -4.06
N LYS A 240 -14.35 -3.16 -5.38
CA LYS A 240 -14.20 -1.88 -6.09
C LYS A 240 -15.43 -1.61 -6.95
N LEU A 241 -16.03 -0.43 -6.80
CA LEU A 241 -17.21 0.00 -7.55
C LEU A 241 -16.99 1.40 -8.10
N GLU A 242 -17.03 1.56 -9.42
CA GLU A 242 -16.93 2.86 -10.08
C GLU A 242 -18.34 3.47 -10.25
N VAL A 243 -18.48 4.73 -9.86
CA VAL A 243 -19.70 5.51 -10.05
C VAL A 243 -19.39 6.72 -10.91
N ASN A 244 -20.25 6.96 -11.89
CA ASN A 244 -20.17 8.05 -12.86
C ASN A 244 -21.40 8.97 -12.74
N ASN A 245 -21.37 10.10 -13.45
CA ASN A 245 -22.43 11.13 -13.46
C ASN A 245 -22.69 11.78 -12.09
N LEU A 246 -21.65 11.90 -11.25
CA LEU A 246 -21.69 12.74 -10.05
C LEU A 246 -21.77 14.22 -10.43
N VAL A 247 -22.28 15.02 -9.50
CA VAL A 247 -22.34 16.47 -9.66
C VAL A 247 -20.97 17.04 -9.26
N PRO A 248 -20.34 17.90 -10.09
CA PRO A 248 -19.11 18.60 -9.72
C PRO A 248 -19.25 19.47 -8.47
N ASN A 249 -18.13 19.82 -7.84
CA ASN A 249 -18.06 20.69 -6.65
C ASN A 249 -19.05 20.29 -5.53
N THR A 250 -19.15 18.99 -5.24
CA THR A 250 -20.18 18.47 -4.32
C THR A 250 -19.56 17.58 -3.25
N GLN A 251 -19.91 17.84 -1.99
CA GLN A 251 -19.59 16.97 -0.87
C GLN A 251 -20.52 15.76 -0.87
N TYR A 252 -19.92 14.56 -0.90
CA TYR A 252 -20.63 13.29 -0.78
C TYR A 252 -20.22 12.56 0.50
N PHE A 253 -21.16 11.74 0.97
CA PHE A 253 -20.99 10.73 2.00
C PHE A 253 -21.39 9.38 1.41
N TYR A 254 -20.71 8.33 1.82
CA TYR A 254 -20.98 6.98 1.36
C TYR A 254 -20.84 5.98 2.49
N ARG A 255 -21.52 4.84 2.39
CA ARG A 255 -21.33 3.72 3.30
C ARG A 255 -21.35 2.40 2.56
N PHE A 256 -20.54 1.47 3.03
CA PHE A 256 -20.70 0.06 2.71
C PHE A 256 -21.43 -0.65 3.85
N THR A 257 -22.22 -1.67 3.53
CA THR A 257 -22.84 -2.58 4.50
C THR A 257 -22.75 -4.00 3.98
N ASN A 258 -22.12 -4.90 4.75
CA ASN A 258 -21.96 -6.29 4.38
C ASN A 258 -23.16 -7.16 4.76
N ALA A 259 -23.11 -8.45 4.43
CA ALA A 259 -24.18 -9.41 4.62
C ALA A 259 -24.61 -9.58 6.09
N GLN A 260 -23.70 -9.27 7.02
CA GLN A 260 -23.91 -9.35 8.46
C GLN A 260 -24.40 -8.03 9.07
N GLY A 261 -24.60 -6.99 8.25
CA GLY A 261 -25.09 -5.68 8.66
C GLY A 261 -24.01 -4.75 9.23
N VAL A 262 -22.73 -5.13 9.15
CA VAL A 262 -21.63 -4.24 9.56
C VAL A 262 -21.46 -3.15 8.51
N SER A 263 -21.42 -1.90 8.98
CA SER A 263 -21.32 -0.73 8.12
C SER A 263 -20.16 0.17 8.50
N SER A 264 -19.52 0.76 7.49
CA SER A 264 -18.51 1.80 7.63
C SER A 264 -18.81 2.94 6.66
N VAL A 265 -18.53 4.17 7.09
CA VAL A 265 -18.90 5.43 6.43
C VAL A 265 -17.64 6.18 6.04
N GLY A 266 -17.67 6.82 4.87
CA GLY A 266 -16.63 7.76 4.45
C GLY A 266 -17.23 8.99 3.74
N SER A 267 -16.35 9.91 3.37
CA SER A 267 -16.69 11.14 2.66
C SER A 267 -15.66 11.49 1.58
N PHE A 268 -16.10 12.20 0.55
CA PHE A 268 -15.23 12.75 -0.49
C PHE A 268 -15.89 13.97 -1.15
N ARG A 269 -15.11 14.76 -1.89
CA ARG A 269 -15.60 15.91 -2.65
C ARG A 269 -15.24 15.76 -4.12
N THR A 270 -16.20 15.98 -5.01
CA THR A 270 -15.91 16.07 -6.45
C THR A 270 -15.24 17.42 -6.76
N PRO A 271 -14.18 17.45 -7.59
CA PRO A 271 -13.53 18.67 -8.03
C PRO A 271 -14.49 19.72 -8.60
N ALA A 272 -14.14 21.00 -8.44
CA ALA A 272 -14.86 22.08 -9.08
C ALA A 272 -14.59 22.14 -10.60
N PRO A 273 -15.55 22.57 -11.43
CA PRO A 273 -15.33 22.89 -12.83
C PRO A 273 -14.30 24.02 -13.06
N LEU A 274 -13.64 24.01 -14.21
CA LEU A 274 -12.55 24.94 -14.60
C LEU A 274 -12.92 26.44 -14.61
N ASP A 275 -14.18 26.80 -14.53
CA ASP A 275 -14.64 28.19 -14.47
C ASP A 275 -14.88 28.69 -13.03
N ILE A 276 -14.61 27.85 -12.04
CA ILE A 276 -14.78 28.16 -10.62
C ILE A 276 -13.42 28.20 -9.93
N GLN A 277 -13.20 29.27 -9.17
CA GLN A 277 -12.10 29.41 -8.22
C GLN A 277 -12.64 29.20 -6.81
N THR A 278 -11.99 28.37 -6.02
CA THR A 278 -12.33 28.01 -4.63
C THR A 278 -11.06 27.88 -3.79
N GLU A 279 -11.16 27.58 -2.48
CA GLU A 279 -9.95 27.10 -1.77
C GLU A 279 -9.65 25.66 -2.25
N LEU A 280 -8.39 25.38 -2.59
CA LEU A 280 -7.92 24.01 -2.83
C LEU A 280 -7.04 23.58 -1.66
N ARG A 281 -7.40 22.48 -1.00
CA ARG A 281 -6.67 21.94 0.15
C ARG A 281 -6.38 20.46 -0.05
N PHE A 282 -5.12 20.06 -0.06
CA PHE A 282 -4.73 18.65 -0.19
C PHE A 282 -3.54 18.28 0.67
N GLY A 283 -3.29 16.98 0.81
CA GLY A 283 -2.16 16.43 1.54
C GLY A 283 -1.35 15.45 0.71
N ALA A 284 -0.08 15.26 1.05
CA ALA A 284 0.75 14.21 0.47
C ALA A 284 1.72 13.60 1.49
N THR A 285 2.02 12.31 1.31
CA THR A 285 3.08 11.57 2.01
C THR A 285 3.65 10.48 1.10
N ALA A 286 4.69 9.81 1.55
CA ALA A 286 5.36 8.71 0.86
C ALA A 286 5.79 7.64 1.89
N ASP A 287 6.29 6.52 1.38
CA ASP A 287 7.17 5.57 2.11
C ASP A 287 6.67 5.08 3.50
N GLY A 288 6.11 3.87 3.53
CA GLY A 288 5.53 3.23 4.72
C GLY A 288 5.81 1.73 4.83
N GLN A 289 6.10 1.27 6.05
CA GLN A 289 6.37 -0.13 6.39
C GLN A 289 5.32 -0.71 7.35
N GLY A 290 4.83 -1.92 7.08
CA GLY A 290 3.80 -2.59 7.88
C GLY A 290 4.25 -2.83 9.32
N GLU A 291 5.55 -3.04 9.51
CA GLU A 291 6.27 -3.17 10.78
C GLU A 291 6.01 -1.98 11.72
N LEU A 292 5.80 -0.79 11.16
CA LEU A 292 5.67 0.47 11.91
C LEU A 292 4.23 0.92 12.13
N MET A 293 3.24 0.10 11.81
CA MET A 293 1.85 0.39 12.18
C MET A 293 1.66 0.42 13.71
N PRO A 294 0.76 1.26 14.26
CA PRO A 294 -0.10 2.24 13.57
C PRO A 294 0.60 3.58 13.27
N TYR A 295 0.37 4.13 12.07
CA TYR A 295 0.95 5.41 11.63
C TYR A 295 0.36 6.65 12.30
N MET A 296 0.81 6.97 13.51
CA MET A 296 0.36 8.17 14.23
C MET A 296 0.73 9.49 13.53
N SER A 297 1.69 9.45 12.59
CA SER A 297 2.14 10.58 11.75
C SER A 297 1.01 11.22 10.94
N VAL A 298 -0.07 10.49 10.62
CA VAL A 298 -1.23 11.01 9.87
C VAL A 298 -2.52 11.12 10.69
N ASN A 299 -2.44 10.95 12.01
CA ASN A 299 -3.63 10.87 12.87
C ASN A 299 -4.50 12.15 12.82
N ASN A 300 -3.91 13.30 12.50
CA ASN A 300 -4.62 14.58 12.39
C ASN A 300 -5.24 14.84 11.00
N VAL A 301 -4.96 14.04 9.98
CA VAL A 301 -5.43 14.27 8.59
C VAL A 301 -6.95 14.36 8.47
N PRO A 302 -7.76 13.48 9.10
CA PRO A 302 -9.22 13.56 9.00
C PRO A 302 -9.81 14.89 9.49
N GLU A 303 -9.10 15.63 10.34
CA GLU A 303 -9.55 16.92 10.87
C GLU A 303 -9.26 18.09 9.92
N ARG A 304 -8.55 17.84 8.82
CA ARG A 304 -8.07 18.87 7.89
C ARG A 304 -9.03 19.21 6.76
N ASN A 305 -10.08 18.41 6.56
CA ASN A 305 -11.09 18.63 5.51
C ASN A 305 -10.46 18.80 4.10
N LEU A 306 -9.55 17.90 3.75
CA LEU A 306 -8.84 17.91 2.47
C LEU A 306 -9.80 17.56 1.31
N ASP A 307 -9.59 18.20 0.16
CA ASP A 307 -10.22 17.84 -1.11
C ASP A 307 -9.70 16.50 -1.64
N PHE A 308 -8.41 16.23 -1.46
CA PHE A 308 -7.77 14.94 -1.76
C PHE A 308 -6.49 14.73 -0.96
N PHE A 309 -5.98 13.50 -0.97
CA PHE A 309 -4.69 13.11 -0.41
C PHE A 309 -3.90 12.25 -1.40
N VAL A 310 -2.59 12.45 -1.51
CA VAL A 310 -1.71 11.73 -2.44
C VAL A 310 -0.72 10.83 -1.70
N GLN A 311 -0.64 9.56 -2.12
CA GLN A 311 0.35 8.61 -1.65
C GLN A 311 1.38 8.33 -2.76
N LEU A 312 2.64 8.71 -2.51
CA LEU A 312 3.71 8.71 -3.52
C LEU A 312 4.53 7.41 -3.53
N GLY A 313 3.85 6.27 -3.52
CA GLY A 313 4.46 4.94 -3.58
C GLY A 313 5.01 4.43 -2.25
N ASN A 314 5.68 3.26 -2.33
CA ASN A 314 6.24 2.51 -1.21
C ASN A 314 5.24 2.36 -0.05
N THR A 315 3.98 2.08 -0.38
CA THR A 315 2.92 1.82 0.61
C THR A 315 3.14 0.53 1.40
N ILE A 316 3.97 -0.37 0.87
CA ILE A 316 4.46 -1.57 1.54
C ILE A 316 5.95 -1.69 1.24
N SER A 317 6.64 -2.52 2.03
CA SER A 317 7.91 -3.13 1.64
C SER A 317 7.69 -4.60 1.30
N ALA A 318 7.72 -4.90 0.00
CA ALA A 318 7.52 -6.25 -0.53
C ALA A 318 8.73 -7.17 -0.29
N ASP A 319 9.91 -6.59 -0.08
CA ASP A 319 11.20 -7.28 0.07
C ASP A 319 11.75 -7.26 1.51
N THR A 320 10.88 -7.05 2.50
CA THR A 320 11.18 -7.24 3.93
C THR A 320 10.24 -8.26 4.55
N ILE A 321 10.60 -8.83 5.69
CA ILE A 321 9.64 -9.59 6.53
C ILE A 321 8.77 -8.60 7.31
N SER A 322 7.51 -8.95 7.59
CA SER A 322 6.66 -8.12 8.46
C SER A 322 5.80 -8.96 9.41
N PRO A 323 5.24 -8.37 10.48
CA PRO A 323 4.43 -9.09 11.46
C PRO A 323 3.29 -9.95 10.90
N ASP A 324 2.62 -9.53 9.82
CA ASP A 324 1.53 -10.30 9.20
C ASP A 324 2.01 -11.33 8.17
N LEU A 325 3.28 -11.23 7.73
CA LEU A 325 3.90 -12.17 6.78
C LEU A 325 5.33 -12.52 7.22
N PRO A 326 5.51 -13.18 8.38
CA PRO A 326 6.83 -13.59 8.84
C PRO A 326 7.42 -14.66 7.91
N ASP A 327 8.75 -14.70 7.85
CA ASP A 327 9.57 -15.60 7.03
C ASP A 327 9.50 -15.40 5.50
N VAL A 328 8.65 -14.51 5.00
CA VAL A 328 8.65 -14.11 3.58
C VAL A 328 9.51 -12.87 3.41
N GLN A 329 10.75 -13.07 2.94
CA GLN A 329 11.67 -11.96 2.65
C GLN A 329 11.36 -11.23 1.35
N GLN A 330 10.63 -11.85 0.42
CA GLN A 330 10.23 -11.25 -0.85
C GLN A 330 8.84 -11.79 -1.20
N ALA A 331 7.85 -10.90 -1.25
CA ALA A 331 6.52 -11.23 -1.74
C ALA A 331 6.60 -11.65 -3.20
N THR A 332 6.02 -12.81 -3.54
CA THR A 332 6.01 -13.33 -4.91
C THR A 332 4.62 -13.74 -5.36
N THR A 333 3.76 -14.19 -4.43
CA THR A 333 2.41 -14.64 -4.74
C THR A 333 1.38 -13.52 -4.54
N PRO A 334 0.19 -13.60 -5.19
CA PRO A 334 -0.90 -12.66 -4.92
C PRO A 334 -1.23 -12.54 -3.44
N LEU A 335 -1.20 -13.66 -2.69
CA LEU A 335 -1.51 -13.64 -1.26
C LEU A 335 -0.42 -12.94 -0.45
N ASP A 336 0.86 -13.09 -0.78
CA ASP A 336 1.95 -12.38 -0.10
C ASP A 336 1.75 -10.87 -0.21
N PHE A 337 1.55 -10.36 -1.43
CA PHE A 337 1.32 -8.94 -1.67
C PHE A 337 0.05 -8.45 -0.98
N ARG A 338 -1.08 -9.18 -1.12
CA ARG A 338 -2.33 -8.82 -0.45
C ARG A 338 -2.19 -8.81 1.08
N THR A 339 -1.36 -9.69 1.64
CA THR A 339 -1.08 -9.71 3.09
C THR A 339 -0.33 -8.45 3.51
N LYS A 340 0.73 -8.09 2.77
CA LYS A 340 1.49 -6.85 3.00
C LYS A 340 0.60 -5.61 2.92
N TYR A 341 -0.25 -5.50 1.90
CA TYR A 341 -1.17 -4.37 1.81
C TYR A 341 -2.24 -4.41 2.91
N ASN A 342 -2.80 -5.59 3.22
CA ASN A 342 -3.78 -5.74 4.29
C ASN A 342 -3.24 -5.29 5.64
N GLU A 343 -1.97 -5.54 5.92
CA GLU A 343 -1.30 -5.14 7.16
C GLU A 343 -1.36 -3.62 7.38
N ILE A 344 -1.10 -2.83 6.33
CA ILE A 344 -1.10 -1.36 6.35
C ILE A 344 -2.48 -0.77 6.64
N VAL A 345 -3.52 -1.43 6.16
CA VAL A 345 -4.91 -0.99 6.31
C VAL A 345 -5.65 -1.75 7.42
N SER A 346 -4.98 -2.54 8.25
CA SER A 346 -5.60 -3.27 9.37
C SER A 346 -5.31 -2.59 10.72
N PRO A 347 -6.22 -2.71 11.72
CA PRO A 347 -5.95 -2.17 13.04
C PRO A 347 -4.77 -2.85 13.73
N ARG A 348 -3.88 -2.05 14.32
CA ARG A 348 -2.80 -2.50 15.20
C ARG A 348 -2.80 -1.64 16.46
N LEU A 349 -2.64 -2.28 17.61
CA LEU A 349 -2.84 -1.63 18.92
C LEU A 349 -4.20 -0.90 19.00
N GLU A 350 -5.25 -1.52 18.44
CA GLU A 350 -6.62 -0.99 18.36
C GLU A 350 -6.78 0.30 17.51
N LEU A 351 -5.73 0.75 16.82
CA LEU A 351 -5.71 1.97 16.03
C LEU A 351 -5.47 1.69 14.54
N ASN A 352 -6.01 2.56 13.70
CA ASN A 352 -5.74 2.57 12.27
C ASN A 352 -5.86 3.99 11.68
N PRO A 353 -4.89 4.89 11.97
CA PRO A 353 -4.92 6.25 11.46
C PRO A 353 -4.93 6.31 9.92
N TRP A 354 -4.28 5.36 9.26
CA TRP A 354 -4.28 5.28 7.80
C TRP A 354 -5.69 5.03 7.25
N ALA A 355 -6.42 4.03 7.74
CA ALA A 355 -7.80 3.81 7.31
C ALA A 355 -8.75 4.96 7.73
N ASN A 356 -8.46 5.70 8.82
CA ASN A 356 -9.19 6.94 9.14
C ASN A 356 -9.01 7.98 8.04
N LEU A 357 -7.77 8.19 7.58
CA LEU A 357 -7.44 9.10 6.49
C LEU A 357 -8.17 8.68 5.20
N GLN A 358 -8.06 7.41 4.81
CA GLN A 358 -8.65 6.89 3.56
C GLN A 358 -10.19 7.05 3.52
N ALA A 359 -10.85 7.00 4.68
CA ALA A 359 -12.29 7.21 4.79
C ALA A 359 -12.70 8.69 4.76
N SER A 360 -11.78 9.62 5.03
CA SER A 360 -12.09 11.05 5.24
C SER A 360 -12.04 11.90 3.95
N THR A 361 -11.25 11.48 2.97
CA THR A 361 -11.04 12.20 1.71
C THR A 361 -10.75 11.23 0.56
N THR A 362 -10.69 11.73 -0.69
CA THR A 362 -10.33 10.91 -1.84
C THR A 362 -8.81 10.73 -1.97
N LEU A 363 -8.38 9.55 -2.38
CA LEU A 363 -6.98 9.20 -2.57
C LEU A 363 -6.57 9.24 -4.04
N TYR A 364 -5.36 9.75 -4.28
CA TYR A 364 -4.60 9.48 -5.49
C TYR A 364 -3.33 8.74 -5.10
N GLY A 365 -3.11 7.56 -5.68
CA GLY A 365 -1.92 6.76 -5.41
C GLY A 365 -1.09 6.58 -6.67
N THR A 366 0.21 6.50 -6.50
CA THR A 366 1.11 5.84 -7.46
C THR A 366 1.92 4.77 -6.71
N TRP A 367 2.53 3.85 -7.45
CA TRP A 367 3.42 2.85 -6.88
C TRP A 367 4.88 3.26 -7.09
N ASN A 368 5.75 2.67 -6.27
CA ASN A 368 7.19 2.81 -6.37
C ASN A 368 7.84 1.42 -6.22
N ASP A 369 9.16 1.34 -6.13
CA ASP A 369 9.89 0.09 -6.22
C ASP A 369 9.60 -0.89 -5.07
N GLN A 370 9.50 -0.44 -3.82
CA GLN A 370 9.24 -1.32 -2.67
C GLN A 370 7.83 -1.95 -2.71
N ASN A 371 6.94 -1.47 -3.59
CA ASN A 371 5.67 -2.14 -3.85
C ASN A 371 5.83 -3.50 -4.56
N LEU A 372 7.01 -3.77 -5.14
CA LEU A 372 7.28 -4.98 -5.93
C LEU A 372 8.63 -5.62 -5.58
N ILE A 373 9.72 -4.95 -5.92
CA ILE A 373 11.11 -5.34 -5.64
C ILE A 373 11.99 -4.11 -5.83
N HIS A 374 12.91 -3.85 -4.90
CA HIS A 374 13.74 -2.64 -4.90
C HIS A 374 14.40 -2.36 -6.25
N ASN A 375 14.36 -1.10 -6.70
CA ASN A 375 14.89 -0.57 -7.96
C ASN A 375 14.39 -1.20 -9.28
N PHE A 376 13.27 -1.93 -9.32
CA PHE A 376 12.79 -2.50 -10.59
C PHE A 376 12.58 -1.44 -11.69
N ALA A 377 12.67 -1.87 -12.95
CA ALA A 377 12.47 -1.02 -14.12
C ALA A 377 11.59 -1.72 -15.16
N GLY A 378 10.31 -1.34 -15.24
CA GLY A 378 9.34 -2.03 -16.08
C GLY A 378 9.67 -2.06 -17.57
N GLY A 379 10.44 -1.07 -18.07
CA GLY A 379 10.92 -1.01 -19.45
C GLY A 379 12.27 -1.69 -19.70
N GLU A 380 12.87 -2.37 -18.71
CA GLU A 380 14.05 -3.20 -18.88
C GLU A 380 13.70 -4.55 -19.52
N ASN A 381 14.62 -5.13 -20.29
CA ASN A 381 14.46 -6.49 -20.80
C ASN A 381 14.65 -7.52 -19.66
N PRO A 382 13.66 -8.37 -19.35
CA PRO A 382 13.73 -9.29 -18.21
C PRO A 382 14.87 -10.30 -18.33
N ALA A 383 15.24 -10.71 -19.55
CA ALA A 383 16.34 -11.65 -19.79
C ALA A 383 17.74 -11.03 -19.57
N LEU A 384 17.84 -9.70 -19.50
CA LEU A 384 19.09 -8.97 -19.24
C LEU A 384 19.14 -8.37 -17.82
N SER A 385 18.01 -8.38 -17.12
CA SER A 385 17.88 -7.76 -15.80
C SER A 385 18.69 -8.51 -14.75
N PRO A 386 19.35 -7.82 -13.79
CA PRO A 386 19.90 -8.47 -12.60
C PRO A 386 18.81 -9.15 -11.74
N GLN A 387 17.54 -8.80 -11.95
CA GLN A 387 16.37 -9.34 -11.25
C GLN A 387 15.66 -10.45 -12.04
N GLN A 388 16.35 -11.06 -13.00
CA GLN A 388 15.87 -12.19 -13.81
C GLN A 388 15.29 -13.34 -12.97
N PHE A 389 15.84 -13.58 -11.77
CA PHE A 389 15.34 -14.62 -10.86
C PHE A 389 13.90 -14.38 -10.39
N PHE A 390 13.46 -13.12 -10.39
CA PHE A 390 12.13 -12.71 -9.95
C PHE A 390 11.17 -12.60 -11.14
N PHE A 391 11.59 -11.94 -12.22
CA PHE A 391 10.74 -11.68 -13.39
C PHE A 391 10.73 -12.79 -14.45
N GLY A 392 11.69 -13.71 -14.39
CA GLY A 392 11.90 -14.71 -15.44
C GLY A 392 12.50 -14.10 -16.71
N ASN A 393 12.27 -14.77 -17.85
CA ASN A 393 12.93 -14.47 -19.13
C ASN A 393 11.95 -14.22 -20.28
N GLU A 394 10.65 -14.24 -19.99
CA GLU A 394 9.59 -14.11 -20.99
C GLU A 394 9.14 -12.65 -21.11
N GLY A 395 8.70 -12.24 -22.30
CA GLY A 395 8.34 -10.86 -22.59
C GLY A 395 9.46 -10.04 -23.22
N GLN A 396 9.10 -8.87 -23.77
CA GLN A 396 10.07 -7.92 -24.29
C GLN A 396 10.58 -7.01 -23.17
N PHE A 397 9.70 -6.70 -22.21
CA PHE A 397 9.92 -5.81 -21.09
C PHE A 397 9.46 -6.46 -19.78
N ILE A 398 10.00 -6.03 -18.64
CA ILE A 398 9.59 -6.51 -17.31
C ILE A 398 8.08 -6.30 -17.10
N ASN A 399 7.52 -5.21 -17.64
CA ASN A 399 6.08 -4.94 -17.58
C ASN A 399 5.20 -5.89 -18.43
N ASP A 400 5.79 -6.78 -19.22
CA ASP A 400 5.07 -7.88 -19.89
C ASP A 400 4.98 -9.14 -19.00
N THR A 401 5.73 -9.20 -17.90
CA THR A 401 5.92 -10.43 -17.13
C THR A 401 4.74 -10.70 -16.18
N ASN A 402 4.47 -11.99 -15.94
CA ASN A 402 3.44 -12.38 -14.99
C ASN A 402 3.73 -11.87 -13.57
N GLN A 403 5.00 -11.84 -13.16
CA GLN A 403 5.38 -11.38 -11.82
C GLN A 403 5.11 -9.88 -11.62
N PHE A 404 5.39 -9.06 -12.64
CA PHE A 404 5.03 -7.64 -12.62
C PHE A 404 3.51 -7.46 -12.48
N ASN A 405 2.72 -8.21 -13.27
CA ASN A 405 1.26 -8.13 -13.22
C ASN A 405 0.69 -8.56 -11.85
N ILE A 406 1.23 -9.62 -11.22
CA ILE A 406 0.82 -10.02 -9.87
C ILE A 406 1.00 -8.87 -8.86
N GLY A 407 2.15 -8.19 -8.88
CA GLY A 407 2.42 -7.08 -7.98
C GLY A 407 1.56 -5.86 -8.27
N LEU A 408 1.40 -5.51 -9.54
CA LEU A 408 0.57 -4.39 -9.98
C LEU A 408 -0.90 -4.61 -9.65
N ASP A 409 -1.43 -5.82 -9.88
CA ASP A 409 -2.80 -6.19 -9.54
C ASP A 409 -3.04 -6.09 -8.03
N ALA A 410 -2.10 -6.56 -7.20
CA ALA A 410 -2.23 -6.42 -5.75
C ALA A 410 -2.17 -4.95 -5.28
N TRP A 411 -1.33 -4.12 -5.91
CA TRP A 411 -1.33 -2.68 -5.63
C TRP A 411 -2.67 -2.04 -6.04
N LYS A 412 -3.20 -2.37 -7.22
CA LYS A 412 -4.50 -1.90 -7.70
C LYS A 412 -5.64 -2.41 -6.83
N ASP A 413 -5.54 -3.62 -6.28
CA ASP A 413 -6.52 -4.18 -5.35
C ASP A 413 -6.63 -3.25 -4.15
N TYR A 414 -5.53 -2.86 -3.51
CA TYR A 414 -5.54 -2.08 -2.26
C TYR A 414 -5.50 -0.56 -2.41
N ASN A 415 -5.57 -0.05 -3.63
CA ASN A 415 -5.73 1.37 -3.91
C ASN A 415 -7.04 1.61 -4.68
N PRO A 416 -7.84 2.64 -4.34
CA PRO A 416 -9.09 2.96 -5.03
C PRO A 416 -8.85 3.64 -6.39
N VAL A 417 -8.10 2.97 -7.27
CA VAL A 417 -7.77 3.43 -8.63
C VAL A 417 -8.71 2.85 -9.68
N GLY A 418 -9.03 3.62 -10.70
CA GLY A 418 -9.78 3.18 -11.86
C GLY A 418 -8.94 2.29 -12.78
N ASN A 419 -9.62 1.43 -13.54
CA ASN A 419 -8.98 0.59 -14.55
C ASN A 419 -8.89 1.36 -15.87
N GLN A 420 -7.68 1.85 -16.17
CA GLN A 420 -7.38 2.51 -17.44
C GLN A 420 -6.20 1.81 -18.08
N VAL A 421 -6.25 1.65 -19.40
CA VAL A 421 -5.17 1.08 -20.19
C VAL A 421 -4.77 2.06 -21.28
N TYR A 422 -3.48 2.12 -21.59
CA TYR A 422 -3.02 2.70 -22.84
C TYR A 422 -3.54 1.82 -23.98
N GLY A 423 -4.08 2.42 -25.04
CA GLY A 423 -4.46 1.68 -26.24
C GLY A 423 -3.24 1.31 -27.08
N GLU A 424 -3.45 1.17 -28.38
CA GLU A 424 -2.35 1.09 -29.35
C GLU A 424 -1.61 2.43 -29.44
N THR A 425 -0.43 2.52 -28.83
CA THR A 425 0.37 3.76 -28.78
C THR A 425 1.43 3.86 -29.88
N GLY A 426 1.76 2.72 -30.52
CA GLY A 426 2.91 2.60 -31.41
C GLY A 426 4.26 2.48 -30.70
N ASP A 427 4.27 2.50 -29.36
CA ASP A 427 5.42 2.19 -28.52
C ASP A 427 5.17 0.85 -27.81
N PRO A 428 5.91 -0.24 -28.13
CA PRO A 428 5.67 -1.55 -27.54
C PRO A 428 5.84 -1.57 -26.03
N ARG A 429 6.53 -0.59 -25.43
CA ARG A 429 6.70 -0.50 -23.98
C ARG A 429 5.41 -0.13 -23.26
N THR A 430 4.55 0.65 -23.91
CA THR A 430 3.36 1.24 -23.30
C THR A 430 2.07 0.76 -23.96
N ALA A 431 2.12 0.22 -25.18
CA ALA A 431 0.93 -0.24 -25.89
C ALA A 431 0.20 -1.33 -25.09
N ASN A 432 -1.12 -1.15 -24.90
CA ASN A 432 -1.99 -2.08 -24.16
C ASN A 432 -1.62 -2.31 -22.68
N GLN A 433 -0.72 -1.50 -22.12
CA GLN A 433 -0.34 -1.58 -20.71
C GLN A 433 -1.28 -0.75 -19.83
N GLU A 434 -1.32 -1.07 -18.53
CA GLU A 434 -2.05 -0.30 -17.54
C GLU A 434 -1.58 1.16 -17.53
N LYS A 435 -2.54 2.10 -17.52
CA LYS A 435 -2.28 3.53 -17.47
C LYS A 435 -2.50 4.00 -16.04
N LEU A 436 -1.42 4.18 -15.28
CA LEU A 436 -1.46 4.73 -13.92
C LEU A 436 -1.35 6.26 -13.88
N TYR A 437 -0.87 6.88 -14.96
CA TYR A 437 -0.84 8.33 -15.09
C TYR A 437 -2.24 8.95 -14.91
N ARG A 438 -2.35 10.02 -14.12
CA ARG A 438 -3.60 10.79 -13.92
C ARG A 438 -3.40 12.27 -14.22
N PHE A 439 -4.43 12.89 -14.79
CA PHE A 439 -4.55 14.34 -14.91
C PHE A 439 -5.95 14.75 -14.45
N GLN A 440 -6.04 15.64 -13.46
CA GLN A 440 -7.32 16.12 -12.92
C GLN A 440 -7.22 17.60 -12.49
N PRO A 441 -7.97 18.52 -13.13
CA PRO A 441 -8.10 19.89 -12.63
C PRO A 441 -9.05 19.98 -11.43
N PHE A 442 -8.77 20.93 -10.54
CA PHE A 442 -9.58 21.30 -9.38
C PHE A 442 -9.88 22.79 -9.47
N GLY A 443 -10.95 23.14 -10.19
CA GLY A 443 -11.25 24.54 -10.47
C GLY A 443 -10.17 25.24 -11.29
N GLN A 444 -10.04 26.56 -11.08
CA GLN A 444 -8.92 27.36 -11.57
C GLN A 444 -7.71 27.30 -10.64
N ASP A 445 -7.86 26.76 -9.43
CA ASP A 445 -6.85 26.85 -8.37
C ASP A 445 -5.64 25.95 -8.64
N GLY A 446 -5.89 24.71 -9.08
CA GLY A 446 -4.80 23.77 -9.30
C GLY A 446 -5.16 22.60 -10.22
N ALA A 447 -4.14 21.96 -10.77
CA ALA A 447 -4.25 20.70 -11.49
C ALA A 447 -3.27 19.67 -10.92
N LEU A 448 -3.76 18.44 -10.75
CA LEU A 448 -3.01 17.28 -10.31
C LEU A 448 -2.52 16.47 -11.51
N PHE A 449 -1.24 16.09 -11.48
CA PHE A 449 -0.60 15.20 -12.44
C PHE A 449 0.10 14.07 -11.68
N VAL A 450 -0.44 12.85 -11.65
CA VAL A 450 0.20 11.71 -10.94
C VAL A 450 0.99 10.90 -11.93
N LEU A 451 2.29 10.76 -11.69
CA LEU A 451 3.21 10.06 -12.58
C LEU A 451 3.35 8.58 -12.21
N ASP A 452 3.57 7.75 -13.24
CA ASP A 452 4.13 6.42 -13.11
C ASP A 452 5.60 6.46 -13.56
N ALA A 453 6.51 6.40 -12.60
CA ALA A 453 7.94 6.45 -12.88
C ALA A 453 8.61 5.07 -12.87
N ARG A 454 7.83 3.97 -12.83
CA ARG A 454 8.36 2.61 -12.70
C ARG A 454 7.97 1.68 -13.83
N SER A 455 6.73 1.73 -14.31
CA SER A 455 6.21 0.75 -15.28
C SER A 455 6.89 0.82 -16.65
N PHE A 456 7.47 1.97 -17.02
CA PHE A 456 8.01 2.21 -18.37
C PHE A 456 9.45 2.73 -18.39
N ARG A 457 10.11 2.82 -17.25
CA ARG A 457 11.49 3.32 -17.20
C ARG A 457 12.49 2.31 -17.76
N ASP A 458 13.58 2.80 -18.33
CA ASP A 458 14.77 1.98 -18.58
C ASP A 458 15.42 1.50 -17.28
N ALA A 459 16.37 0.57 -17.38
CA ALA A 459 17.18 0.18 -16.23
C ALA A 459 17.88 1.41 -15.61
N PRO A 460 17.94 1.51 -14.27
CA PRO A 460 18.72 2.56 -13.60
C PRO A 460 20.20 2.42 -13.97
N LEU A 461 20.94 3.53 -13.90
CA LEU A 461 22.39 3.48 -14.10
C LEU A 461 23.05 2.71 -12.95
N THR A 462 24.30 2.28 -13.15
CA THR A 462 25.10 1.85 -12.02
C THR A 462 25.42 3.06 -11.14
N GLN A 463 25.09 2.96 -9.87
CA GLN A 463 25.41 3.96 -8.85
C GLN A 463 26.92 4.22 -8.79
N VAL A 464 27.34 5.47 -8.55
CA VAL A 464 28.77 5.85 -8.49
C VAL A 464 29.47 5.03 -7.39
N PRO A 465 30.39 4.12 -7.73
CA PRO A 465 30.99 3.23 -6.71
C PRO A 465 31.90 3.96 -5.73
N ASP A 466 32.69 4.92 -6.23
CA ASP A 466 33.60 5.74 -5.42
C ASP A 466 33.39 7.22 -5.75
N PRO A 467 32.65 7.97 -4.91
CA PRO A 467 32.39 9.40 -5.11
C PRO A 467 33.62 10.28 -4.85
N ALA A 468 34.79 9.72 -4.50
CA ALA A 468 36.05 10.46 -4.45
C ALA A 468 36.78 10.50 -5.82
N LEU A 469 36.29 9.77 -6.82
CA LEU A 469 36.92 9.69 -8.15
C LEU A 469 36.13 10.46 -9.20
N ASP A 470 36.65 11.64 -9.59
CA ASP A 470 36.08 12.49 -10.64
C ASP A 470 35.78 11.74 -11.95
N SER A 471 36.60 10.74 -12.31
CA SER A 471 36.38 9.96 -13.53
C SER A 471 35.09 9.12 -13.48
N GLN A 472 34.74 8.58 -12.32
CA GLN A 472 33.51 7.80 -12.13
C GLN A 472 32.29 8.72 -12.07
N ILE A 473 32.40 9.85 -11.39
CA ILE A 473 31.36 10.89 -11.36
C ILE A 473 31.07 11.37 -12.78
N ASN A 474 32.10 11.77 -13.53
CA ASN A 474 31.94 12.25 -14.91
C ASN A 474 31.35 11.18 -15.83
N GLN A 475 31.69 9.90 -15.63
CA GLN A 475 31.09 8.81 -16.39
C GLN A 475 29.59 8.66 -16.10
N PHE A 476 29.19 8.71 -14.82
CA PHE A 476 27.79 8.67 -14.42
C PHE A 476 27.01 9.83 -15.01
N LEU A 477 27.51 11.06 -14.81
CA LEU A 477 26.88 12.28 -15.31
C LEU A 477 26.79 12.30 -16.85
N ALA A 478 27.82 11.84 -17.57
CA ALA A 478 27.74 11.72 -19.02
C ALA A 478 26.70 10.69 -19.46
N SER A 479 26.57 9.57 -18.73
CA SER A 479 25.61 8.50 -19.05
C SER A 479 24.16 8.89 -18.74
N SER A 480 23.92 9.73 -17.74
CA SER A 480 22.57 10.21 -17.42
C SER A 480 22.01 11.17 -18.48
N PHE A 481 22.89 11.77 -19.29
CA PHE A 481 22.54 12.60 -20.45
C PHE A 481 22.36 11.83 -21.76
N ASP A 482 22.28 10.49 -21.75
CA ASP A 482 21.89 9.73 -22.95
C ASP A 482 20.42 10.02 -23.32
N PRO A 483 20.14 10.65 -24.48
CA PRO A 483 18.77 11.02 -24.87
C PRO A 483 17.89 9.82 -25.23
N ASN A 484 18.44 8.61 -25.28
CA ASN A 484 17.66 7.40 -25.52
C ASN A 484 17.08 6.81 -24.23
N ARG A 485 17.51 7.28 -23.06
CA ARG A 485 17.00 6.81 -21.77
C ARG A 485 15.73 7.54 -21.36
N THR A 486 14.79 6.83 -20.76
CA THR A 486 13.51 7.36 -20.29
C THR A 486 13.14 6.78 -18.92
N LEU A 487 12.60 7.64 -18.06
CA LEU A 487 11.97 7.33 -16.77
C LEU A 487 10.46 7.14 -16.95
N LEU A 488 9.78 8.00 -17.71
CA LEU A 488 8.32 7.93 -17.84
C LEU A 488 7.83 7.05 -18.98
N GLY A 489 8.70 6.74 -19.95
CA GLY A 489 8.29 6.30 -21.28
C GLY A 489 7.82 7.48 -22.14
N LYS A 490 8.01 7.38 -23.45
CA LYS A 490 7.77 8.49 -24.40
C LYS A 490 6.31 8.94 -24.43
N VAL A 491 5.38 7.98 -24.32
CA VAL A 491 3.93 8.25 -24.38
C VAL A 491 3.49 9.06 -23.17
N GLN A 492 3.86 8.63 -21.96
CA GLN A 492 3.48 9.35 -20.74
C GLN A 492 4.14 10.72 -20.64
N LEU A 493 5.42 10.85 -21.05
CA LEU A 493 6.10 12.15 -21.10
C LEU A 493 5.35 13.13 -22.02
N GLN A 494 4.90 12.65 -23.18
CA GLN A 494 4.13 13.48 -24.11
C GLN A 494 2.74 13.83 -23.57
N ASP A 495 2.06 12.89 -22.92
CA ASP A 495 0.78 13.14 -22.23
C ASP A 495 0.96 14.22 -21.15
N LEU A 496 2.02 14.14 -20.34
CA LEU A 496 2.35 15.13 -19.32
C LEU A 496 2.57 16.53 -19.94
N LYS A 497 3.42 16.64 -20.96
CA LYS A 497 3.69 17.91 -21.65
C LYS A 497 2.42 18.53 -22.25
N THR A 498 1.56 17.68 -22.83
CA THR A 498 0.28 18.11 -23.42
C THR A 498 -0.66 18.64 -22.34
N ASN A 499 -0.86 17.88 -21.27
CA ASN A 499 -1.77 18.27 -20.20
C ASN A 499 -1.26 19.50 -19.41
N LEU A 500 0.06 19.68 -19.28
CA LEU A 500 0.62 20.91 -18.69
C LEU A 500 0.29 22.14 -19.52
N LEU A 501 0.38 22.05 -20.85
CA LEU A 501 -0.07 23.12 -21.75
C LEU A 501 -1.57 23.33 -21.66
N ASP A 502 -2.36 22.27 -21.63
CA ASP A 502 -3.82 22.38 -21.53
C ASP A 502 -4.24 23.07 -20.23
N ALA A 503 -3.62 22.72 -19.09
CA ALA A 503 -3.86 23.39 -17.81
C ALA A 503 -3.45 24.87 -17.84
N GLN A 504 -2.28 25.19 -18.42
CA GLN A 504 -1.82 26.57 -18.60
C GLN A 504 -2.78 27.37 -19.48
N ASN A 505 -3.22 26.81 -20.61
CA ASN A 505 -4.13 27.45 -21.55
C ASN A 505 -5.56 27.59 -20.99
N ALA A 506 -5.96 26.70 -20.08
CA ALA A 506 -7.22 26.77 -19.36
C ALA A 506 -7.21 27.82 -18.23
N GLY A 507 -6.06 28.43 -17.93
CA GLY A 507 -5.91 29.42 -16.87
C GLY A 507 -5.84 28.82 -15.47
N VAL A 508 -5.45 27.55 -15.34
CA VAL A 508 -5.23 26.93 -14.03
C VAL A 508 -3.96 27.52 -13.41
N THR A 509 -4.10 28.07 -12.20
CA THR A 509 -3.03 28.75 -11.47
C THR A 509 -1.87 27.79 -11.22
N TRP A 510 -2.06 26.77 -10.39
CA TRP A 510 -0.99 25.86 -9.95
C TRP A 510 -0.99 24.52 -10.68
N LYS A 511 0.19 23.98 -11.01
CA LYS A 511 0.36 22.65 -11.62
C LYS A 511 1.17 21.78 -10.66
N PHE A 512 0.52 20.82 -10.01
CA PHE A 512 1.13 19.92 -9.04
C PHE A 512 1.46 18.58 -9.70
N ILE A 513 2.75 18.33 -9.92
CA ILE A 513 3.25 17.10 -10.53
C ILE A 513 3.74 16.16 -9.42
N PHE A 514 2.99 15.09 -9.20
CA PHE A 514 3.23 14.08 -8.18
C PHE A 514 4.13 12.97 -8.73
N SER A 515 5.35 12.88 -8.20
CA SER A 515 6.39 11.94 -8.65
C SER A 515 6.80 10.99 -7.52
N PRO A 516 6.87 9.66 -7.72
CA PRO A 516 7.33 8.75 -6.66
C PRO A 516 8.84 8.87 -6.38
N VAL A 517 9.59 9.58 -7.23
CA VAL A 517 11.03 9.85 -7.04
C VAL A 517 11.35 11.34 -7.22
N PRO A 518 12.35 11.89 -6.51
CA PRO A 518 12.68 13.32 -6.56
C PRO A 518 13.15 13.81 -7.93
N MET A 519 12.68 14.99 -8.32
CA MET A 519 13.06 15.73 -9.54
C MET A 519 14.30 16.62 -9.32
N GLN A 520 14.59 16.98 -8.08
CA GLN A 520 15.66 17.86 -7.66
C GLN A 520 17.00 17.13 -7.62
N ASN A 521 18.09 17.88 -7.76
CA ASN A 521 19.41 17.29 -7.60
C ASN A 521 19.71 17.15 -6.09
N LEU A 522 19.88 15.92 -5.60
CA LEU A 522 20.20 15.61 -4.20
C LEU A 522 21.60 15.01 -4.05
N GLY A 523 22.43 15.15 -5.06
CA GLY A 523 23.81 14.67 -5.05
C GLY A 523 23.89 13.19 -5.44
N LEU A 524 25.06 12.59 -5.27
CA LEU A 524 25.32 11.30 -5.90
C LEU A 524 24.60 10.13 -5.23
N PHE A 525 24.35 10.16 -3.91
CA PHE A 525 23.72 9.06 -3.18
C PHE A 525 22.33 8.73 -3.75
N ASP A 526 22.14 7.48 -4.21
CA ASP A 526 20.94 6.98 -4.91
C ASP A 526 20.45 7.77 -6.14
N SER A 527 21.31 8.62 -6.70
CA SER A 527 20.96 9.42 -7.89
C SER A 527 20.63 8.57 -9.12
N ALA A 528 21.16 7.35 -9.21
CA ALA A 528 20.93 6.48 -10.36
C ALA A 528 19.47 6.08 -10.55
N ASP A 529 18.71 6.02 -9.46
CA ASP A 529 17.31 5.58 -9.43
C ASP A 529 16.30 6.72 -9.59
N ARG A 530 16.74 7.96 -9.33
CA ARG A 530 15.93 9.19 -9.41
C ARG A 530 16.02 9.88 -10.77
N TRP A 531 15.34 11.01 -10.94
CA TRP A 531 15.41 11.83 -12.16
C TRP A 531 16.85 12.27 -12.54
N GLU A 532 17.77 12.37 -11.58
CA GLU A 532 19.21 12.63 -11.84
C GLU A 532 19.84 11.56 -12.72
N GLY A 533 19.45 10.29 -12.54
CA GLY A 533 19.86 9.17 -13.36
C GLY A 533 19.36 9.31 -14.80
N TYR A 534 18.27 10.03 -15.05
CA TYR A 534 17.63 10.23 -16.36
C TYR A 534 17.69 11.69 -16.79
N ALA A 535 18.86 12.33 -16.58
CA ALA A 535 19.07 13.76 -16.74
C ALA A 535 18.67 14.32 -18.12
N ALA A 536 18.76 13.53 -19.20
CA ALA A 536 18.27 13.96 -20.52
C ALA A 536 16.76 14.20 -20.56
N GLU A 537 15.95 13.24 -20.07
CA GLU A 537 14.48 13.39 -20.03
C GLU A 537 14.04 14.42 -18.99
N ARG A 538 14.73 14.46 -17.83
CA ARG A 538 14.59 15.52 -16.83
C ARG A 538 14.76 16.91 -17.46
N THR A 539 15.83 17.08 -18.22
CA THR A 539 16.15 18.34 -18.93
C THR A 539 15.09 18.66 -19.96
N ASP A 540 14.66 17.68 -20.77
CA ASP A 540 13.62 17.85 -21.78
C ASP A 540 12.28 18.33 -21.18
N LEU A 541 11.90 17.83 -20.00
CA LEU A 541 10.68 18.27 -19.31
C LEU A 541 10.82 19.69 -18.71
N LEU A 542 11.89 19.95 -17.95
CA LEU A 542 12.09 21.27 -17.33
C LEU A 542 12.32 22.37 -18.36
N GLN A 543 13.07 22.08 -19.43
CA GLN A 543 13.24 22.99 -20.56
C GLN A 543 11.92 23.25 -21.28
N PHE A 544 11.06 22.24 -21.43
CA PHE A 544 9.74 22.42 -22.03
C PHE A 544 8.86 23.35 -21.18
N ILE A 545 8.85 23.18 -19.85
CA ILE A 545 8.12 24.06 -18.92
C ILE A 545 8.60 25.51 -19.07
N ASP A 546 9.92 25.71 -19.05
CA ASP A 546 10.57 27.02 -19.17
C ASP A 546 10.28 27.69 -20.53
N GLN A 547 10.54 27.00 -21.65
CA GLN A 547 10.36 27.56 -23.00
C GLN A 547 8.91 27.89 -23.35
N ASN A 548 7.95 27.19 -22.74
CA ASN A 548 6.51 27.46 -22.93
C ASN A 548 5.94 28.42 -21.87
N ASN A 549 6.76 28.94 -20.95
CA ASN A 549 6.34 29.81 -19.84
C ASN A 549 5.17 29.20 -19.04
N ILE A 550 5.27 27.91 -18.71
CA ILE A 550 4.29 27.24 -17.86
C ILE A 550 4.60 27.64 -16.42
N GLN A 551 3.77 28.52 -15.86
CA GLN A 551 4.00 29.14 -14.55
C GLN A 551 3.47 28.27 -13.40
N ASN A 552 3.98 28.51 -12.18
CA ASN A 552 3.48 27.93 -10.93
C ASN A 552 3.48 26.39 -10.93
N VAL A 553 4.57 25.80 -11.42
CA VAL A 553 4.77 24.35 -11.44
C VAL A 553 5.44 23.92 -10.14
N VAL A 554 4.83 22.97 -9.44
CA VAL A 554 5.34 22.39 -8.20
C VAL A 554 5.44 20.89 -8.40
N PHE A 555 6.65 20.35 -8.33
CA PHE A 555 6.83 18.92 -8.17
C PHE A 555 6.61 18.55 -6.70
N VAL A 556 5.80 17.54 -6.44
CA VAL A 556 5.59 16.98 -5.10
C VAL A 556 6.05 15.53 -5.16
N SER A 557 7.15 15.22 -4.47
CA SER A 557 7.84 13.94 -4.67
C SER A 557 7.99 13.11 -3.40
N GLY A 558 7.98 11.78 -3.52
CA GLY A 558 8.34 10.84 -2.45
C GLY A 558 9.77 10.30 -2.61
N GLY A 559 10.10 9.20 -1.93
CA GLY A 559 11.24 8.35 -2.24
C GLY A 559 12.62 8.91 -1.88
N ALA A 560 12.67 10.00 -1.10
CA ALA A 560 13.91 10.44 -0.46
C ALA A 560 13.81 10.43 1.06
N ASP A 561 12.70 9.99 1.65
CA ASP A 561 12.55 9.83 3.10
C ASP A 561 12.77 11.12 3.93
N GLY A 562 12.47 12.28 3.35
CA GLY A 562 12.59 13.56 4.05
C GLY A 562 11.93 14.72 3.31
N THR A 563 11.57 15.78 4.05
CA THR A 563 11.01 16.99 3.44
C THR A 563 12.10 17.93 2.99
N ILE A 564 12.21 18.14 1.67
CA ILE A 564 13.28 18.93 1.03
C ILE A 564 12.65 19.82 -0.02
N VAL A 565 12.82 21.14 0.13
CA VAL A 565 12.20 22.14 -0.75
C VAL A 565 13.26 22.94 -1.49
N ASN A 566 13.19 22.95 -2.83
CA ASN A 566 14.18 23.60 -3.70
C ASN A 566 13.56 24.21 -4.95
N GLU A 567 14.20 25.26 -5.47
CA GLU A 567 14.00 25.66 -6.86
C GLU A 567 14.65 24.64 -7.80
N LEU A 568 13.99 24.39 -8.93
CA LEU A 568 14.49 23.45 -9.93
C LEU A 568 15.35 24.14 -10.97
N THR A 569 16.46 23.48 -11.29
CA THR A 569 17.35 23.86 -12.38
C THR A 569 17.53 22.70 -13.37
N TYR A 570 17.86 23.01 -14.61
CA TYR A 570 18.26 22.04 -15.63
C TYR A 570 19.59 22.44 -16.29
N GLN A 571 20.18 21.55 -17.08
CA GLN A 571 21.41 21.83 -17.84
C GLN A 571 21.34 21.16 -19.20
N LEU A 572 21.94 21.75 -20.24
CA LEU A 572 21.86 21.20 -21.60
C LEU A 572 22.80 20.02 -21.85
N SER A 573 23.85 19.89 -21.03
CA SER A 573 24.73 18.73 -20.88
C SER A 573 25.41 18.82 -19.52
N PHE A 574 26.02 17.71 -19.06
CA PHE A 574 26.60 17.62 -17.72
C PHE A 574 27.77 18.58 -17.42
N ASP A 575 28.36 19.16 -18.45
CA ASP A 575 29.48 20.11 -18.37
C ASP A 575 29.05 21.57 -18.56
N GLN A 576 27.74 21.84 -18.65
CA GLN A 576 27.18 23.18 -18.85
C GLN A 576 26.62 23.75 -17.55
N PRO A 577 26.53 25.08 -17.43
CA PRO A 577 25.91 25.73 -16.27
C PRO A 577 24.45 25.30 -16.09
N GLN A 578 24.03 25.27 -14.83
CA GLN A 578 22.62 25.16 -14.48
C GLN A 578 21.83 26.38 -14.97
N ILE A 579 20.64 26.12 -15.49
CA ILE A 579 19.63 27.09 -15.92
C ILE A 579 18.48 27.00 -14.92
N GLN A 580 18.21 28.12 -14.25
CA GLN A 580 17.14 28.23 -13.27
C GLN A 580 15.78 28.23 -13.96
N THR A 581 14.80 27.55 -13.35
CA THR A 581 13.39 27.59 -13.75
C THR A 581 12.56 28.31 -12.70
N ASP A 582 11.32 28.65 -13.04
CA ASP A 582 10.33 29.09 -12.05
C ASP A 582 9.63 27.93 -11.31
N ALA A 583 9.96 26.67 -11.65
CA ALA A 583 9.41 25.50 -10.99
C ALA A 583 10.14 25.23 -9.67
N ILE A 584 9.38 24.75 -8.69
CA ILE A 584 9.92 24.30 -7.40
C ILE A 584 9.59 22.82 -7.19
N GLU A 585 10.31 22.20 -6.27
CA GLU A 585 9.96 20.89 -5.75
C GLU A 585 9.83 20.92 -4.23
N ILE A 586 8.86 20.13 -3.75
CA ILE A 586 8.65 19.81 -2.36
C ILE A 586 8.64 18.28 -2.27
N THR A 587 9.78 17.68 -1.91
CA THR A 587 9.80 16.27 -1.54
C THR A 587 9.15 16.12 -0.17
N VAL A 588 8.31 15.11 0.04
CA VAL A 588 7.60 14.85 1.29
C VAL A 588 8.29 13.72 2.07
N GLY A 589 8.20 13.79 3.40
CA GLY A 589 8.76 12.77 4.28
C GLY A 589 7.97 11.46 4.32
N PRO A 590 8.56 10.41 4.94
CA PRO A 590 7.98 9.09 5.04
C PRO A 590 6.91 9.07 6.13
N ILE A 591 5.88 8.24 5.97
CA ILE A 591 4.86 8.03 6.99
C ILE A 591 5.39 7.16 8.14
N GLY A 592 6.35 6.27 7.85
CA GLY A 592 7.09 5.47 8.81
C GLY A 592 7.92 4.39 8.13
N GLN A 593 9.24 4.46 8.28
CA GLN A 593 10.19 3.53 7.65
C GLN A 593 11.40 3.27 8.56
N GLN A 594 11.96 2.07 8.50
CA GLN A 594 13.16 1.69 9.25
C GLN A 594 14.14 0.90 8.38
N LEU A 595 15.39 0.88 8.83
CA LEU A 595 16.48 0.07 8.28
C LEU A 595 17.04 -0.85 9.36
N ASN A 596 17.45 -2.05 8.94
CA ASN A 596 18.20 -2.97 9.78
C ASN A 596 19.68 -2.90 9.45
N LEU A 597 20.49 -2.41 10.39
CA LEU A 597 21.96 -2.32 10.25
C LEU A 597 22.69 -3.53 10.86
N GLY A 598 21.99 -4.64 11.07
CA GLY A 598 22.52 -5.90 11.59
C GLY A 598 22.36 -6.06 13.11
N GLU A 599 22.86 -5.10 13.89
CA GLU A 599 22.75 -5.12 15.36
C GLU A 599 21.58 -4.26 15.90
N GLU A 600 21.08 -3.32 15.10
CA GLU A 600 20.08 -2.33 15.50
C GLU A 600 19.14 -1.97 14.35
N LEU A 601 17.89 -1.70 14.70
CA LEU A 601 16.92 -1.04 13.82
C LEU A 601 17.04 0.46 14.01
N ILE A 602 17.16 1.23 12.93
CA ILE A 602 17.13 2.69 12.98
C ILE A 602 15.93 3.22 12.17
N PRO A 603 15.34 4.35 12.56
CA PRO A 603 14.40 5.06 11.70
C PRO A 603 15.10 5.51 10.41
N ALA A 604 14.52 5.16 9.27
CA ALA A 604 15.05 5.42 7.94
C ALA A 604 14.53 6.76 7.41
N THR A 605 14.92 7.85 8.07
CA THR A 605 14.70 9.19 7.51
C THR A 605 15.93 9.60 6.73
N PHE A 606 15.79 10.44 5.70
CA PHE A 606 16.89 10.90 4.83
C PHE A 606 18.13 11.33 5.63
N GLY A 607 17.94 12.14 6.68
CA GLY A 607 19.06 12.60 7.49
C GLY A 607 19.79 11.47 8.21
N SER A 608 19.05 10.49 8.72
CA SER A 608 19.62 9.29 9.35
C SER A 608 20.34 8.42 8.34
N GLU A 609 19.78 8.23 7.14
CA GLU A 609 20.40 7.44 6.07
C GLU A 609 21.68 8.07 5.56
N ILE A 610 21.66 9.37 5.26
CA ILE A 610 22.85 10.11 4.82
C ILE A 610 23.98 9.95 5.84
N ILE A 611 23.70 10.10 7.14
CA ILE A 611 24.74 9.97 8.17
C ILE A 611 25.24 8.53 8.32
N ASN A 612 24.34 7.54 8.33
CA ASN A 612 24.72 6.16 8.65
C ASN A 612 25.27 5.39 7.46
N LEU A 613 24.70 5.56 6.27
CA LEU A 613 25.02 4.80 5.06
C LEU A 613 26.13 5.41 4.20
N SER A 614 26.40 6.72 4.33
CA SER A 614 27.50 7.34 3.59
C SER A 614 28.87 6.80 4.01
N SER A 615 29.74 6.57 3.02
CA SER A 615 31.12 6.15 3.22
C SER A 615 31.96 7.21 3.94
N ILE A 616 33.09 6.81 4.53
CA ILE A 616 34.00 7.74 5.22
C ILE A 616 34.60 8.81 4.29
N ASP A 617 34.74 8.48 3.00
CA ASP A 617 35.22 9.40 1.96
C ASP A 617 34.18 10.49 1.64
N THR A 618 32.92 10.25 2.02
CA THR A 618 31.79 11.18 1.85
C THR A 618 31.48 11.94 3.15
N ILE A 619 31.51 11.26 4.30
CA ILE A 619 31.26 11.83 5.64
C ILE A 619 32.23 11.22 6.66
N THR A 620 33.05 12.06 7.31
CA THR A 620 34.07 11.59 8.28
C THR A 620 33.46 11.01 9.55
N GLN A 621 34.19 10.12 10.25
CA GLN A 621 33.75 9.60 11.55
C GLN A 621 33.56 10.72 12.59
N GLU A 622 34.38 11.77 12.56
CA GLU A 622 34.22 12.95 13.43
C GLU A 622 32.87 13.65 13.20
N THR A 623 32.41 13.74 11.96
CA THR A 623 31.09 14.28 11.62
C THR A 623 29.96 13.38 12.13
N LYS A 624 30.11 12.06 12.01
CA LYS A 624 29.13 11.08 12.55
C LYS A 624 29.06 11.16 14.08
N ASP A 625 30.20 11.23 14.75
CA ASP A 625 30.28 11.38 16.21
C ASP A 625 29.65 12.72 16.65
N PHE A 626 29.94 13.82 15.93
CA PHE A 626 29.34 15.12 16.20
C PHE A 626 27.81 15.11 16.04
N TYR A 627 27.30 14.48 14.97
CA TYR A 627 25.86 14.30 14.75
C TYR A 627 25.17 13.65 15.96
N GLN A 628 25.79 12.64 16.57
CA GLN A 628 25.24 11.95 17.74
C GLN A 628 25.19 12.84 19.00
N THR A 629 25.96 13.92 19.05
CA THR A 629 25.91 14.89 20.18
C THR A 629 24.81 15.94 20.05
N LEU A 630 24.16 16.04 18.88
CA LEU A 630 23.13 17.05 18.64
C LEU A 630 21.82 16.66 19.32
N GLU A 631 21.34 17.52 20.22
CA GLU A 631 20.14 17.26 21.05
C GLU A 631 18.82 17.54 20.32
N THR A 632 18.80 18.32 19.25
CA THR A 632 17.56 18.73 18.57
C THR A 632 17.54 18.30 17.10
N THR A 633 16.34 17.94 16.63
CA THR A 633 16.05 17.62 15.22
C THR A 633 16.49 18.76 14.29
N SER A 634 16.21 20.02 14.64
CA SER A 634 16.59 21.18 13.83
C SER A 634 18.11 21.32 13.68
N SER A 635 18.90 21.08 14.75
CA SER A 635 20.36 21.09 14.64
C SER A 635 20.89 19.95 13.77
N LYS A 636 20.25 18.78 13.84
CA LYS A 636 20.58 17.63 12.98
C LYS A 636 20.26 17.91 11.51
N ASP A 637 19.08 18.46 11.23
CA ASP A 637 18.67 18.90 9.89
C ASP A 637 19.68 19.91 9.32
N GLN A 638 20.10 20.91 10.10
CA GLN A 638 21.05 21.92 9.66
C GLN A 638 22.43 21.33 9.29
N LEU A 639 22.91 20.34 10.06
CA LEU A 639 24.16 19.64 9.75
C LEU A 639 24.04 18.89 8.42
N VAL A 640 22.97 18.11 8.24
CA VAL A 640 22.74 17.34 7.00
C VAL A 640 22.59 18.28 5.80
N GLN A 641 21.83 19.37 5.94
CA GLN A 641 21.68 20.38 4.89
C GLN A 641 23.03 20.99 4.49
N THR A 642 23.90 21.26 5.47
CA THR A 642 25.25 21.80 5.21
C THR A 642 26.11 20.81 4.44
N ILE A 643 26.07 19.52 4.82
CA ILE A 643 26.79 18.45 4.12
C ILE A 643 26.31 18.37 2.66
N LEU A 644 24.99 18.33 2.47
CA LEU A 644 24.40 18.20 1.15
C LEU A 644 24.69 19.42 0.26
N ASN A 645 24.54 20.64 0.77
CA ASN A 645 24.91 21.87 0.04
C ASN A 645 26.38 21.86 -0.40
N ASN A 646 27.29 21.41 0.45
CA ASN A 646 28.71 21.31 0.09
C ASN A 646 28.96 20.32 -1.05
N GLN A 647 28.25 19.19 -1.07
CA GLN A 647 28.33 18.21 -2.15
C GLN A 647 27.74 18.74 -3.45
N LEU A 648 26.57 19.37 -3.40
CA LEU A 648 25.91 19.99 -4.56
C LEU A 648 26.80 21.07 -5.19
N ASN A 649 27.42 21.92 -4.37
CA ASN A 649 28.38 22.93 -4.84
C ASN A 649 29.58 22.32 -5.58
N GLN A 650 30.08 21.15 -5.15
CA GLN A 650 31.18 20.47 -5.84
C GLN A 650 30.77 19.93 -7.22
N LEU A 651 29.48 19.61 -7.40
CA LEU A 651 28.90 19.20 -8.68
C LEU A 651 28.49 20.38 -9.57
N GLY A 652 28.73 21.63 -9.14
CA GLY A 652 28.34 22.83 -9.86
C GLY A 652 26.86 23.22 -9.69
N TYR A 653 26.16 22.59 -8.75
CA TYR A 653 24.80 22.91 -8.35
C TYR A 653 24.85 23.97 -7.24
N ASN A 654 25.15 25.21 -7.62
CA ASN A 654 25.57 26.28 -6.69
C ASN A 654 24.42 26.96 -5.92
N ASN A 655 23.18 26.52 -6.11
CA ASN A 655 22.03 27.07 -5.39
C ASN A 655 21.86 26.30 -4.08
N PRO A 656 21.92 26.97 -2.91
CA PRO A 656 21.73 26.29 -1.64
C PRO A 656 20.29 25.76 -1.54
N ILE A 657 20.14 24.66 -0.80
CA ILE A 657 18.84 24.08 -0.54
C ILE A 657 17.95 25.09 0.18
N GLY A 658 16.71 25.22 -0.27
CA GLY A 658 15.70 26.13 0.26
C GLY A 658 15.26 27.20 -0.74
N LEU A 659 14.36 28.06 -0.29
CA LEU A 659 13.82 29.18 -1.09
C LEU A 659 14.32 30.55 -0.57
N ASP A 660 15.33 30.59 0.30
CA ASP A 660 15.79 31.81 0.97
C ASP A 660 16.36 32.87 0.00
N GLU A 661 16.90 32.44 -1.15
CA GLU A 661 17.43 33.35 -2.17
C GLU A 661 16.33 33.91 -3.10
N THR A 662 15.08 33.45 -2.96
CA THR A 662 13.96 33.82 -3.81
C THR A 662 13.30 35.13 -3.33
N GLN A 663 13.97 36.26 -3.52
CA GLN A 663 13.46 37.57 -3.06
C GLN A 663 12.03 37.85 -3.58
N GLY A 664 11.04 37.74 -2.70
CA GLY A 664 9.63 38.06 -2.97
C GLY A 664 8.77 36.91 -3.52
N LYS A 665 9.32 35.70 -3.76
CA LYS A 665 8.53 34.55 -4.24
C LYS A 665 8.04 33.63 -3.13
N ALA A 666 8.83 33.42 -2.08
CA ALA A 666 8.44 32.60 -0.94
C ALA A 666 8.78 33.26 0.41
N GLU A 667 8.02 32.93 1.45
CA GLU A 667 8.22 33.40 2.82
C GLU A 667 8.16 32.21 3.80
N LEU A 668 9.27 31.98 4.52
CA LEU A 668 9.34 30.98 5.58
C LEU A 668 8.68 31.53 6.85
N MET A 669 7.65 30.85 7.34
CA MET A 669 6.89 31.26 8.53
C MET A 669 7.37 30.54 9.79
N GLN A 670 7.72 29.26 9.67
CA GLN A 670 8.17 28.42 10.78
C GLN A 670 9.11 27.33 10.27
N GLY A 671 10.11 26.95 11.07
CA GLY A 671 10.98 25.81 10.80
C GLY A 671 12.04 26.10 9.74
N SER A 672 12.12 25.22 8.74
CA SER A 672 13.09 25.28 7.63
C SER A 672 12.50 24.66 6.36
N TYR A 673 13.11 24.90 5.21
CA TYR A 673 12.84 24.21 3.95
C TYR A 673 13.42 22.78 3.88
N PHE A 674 14.01 22.30 4.98
CA PHE A 674 14.74 21.04 5.05
C PHE A 674 14.49 20.36 6.39
N ALA A 675 13.57 19.40 6.41
CA ALA A 675 13.13 18.67 7.59
C ALA A 675 13.20 17.16 7.32
N VAL A 676 14.29 16.53 7.75
CA VAL A 676 14.73 15.20 7.28
C VAL A 676 14.94 14.17 8.40
N HIS A 677 14.44 14.48 9.60
CA HIS A 677 14.51 13.61 10.79
C HIS A 677 13.14 13.42 11.46
N ASN A 678 12.06 13.37 10.66
CA ASN A 678 10.69 13.23 11.16
C ASN A 678 9.90 12.26 10.27
N PHE A 679 8.92 11.57 10.85
CA PHE A 679 7.85 10.90 10.08
C PHE A 679 6.66 11.84 9.98
N GLY A 680 5.95 11.86 8.84
CA GLY A 680 4.93 12.89 8.64
C GLY A 680 4.24 12.94 7.29
N TRP A 681 3.56 14.05 7.07
CA TRP A 681 2.87 14.38 5.82
C TRP A 681 2.87 15.89 5.61
N THR A 682 2.60 16.34 4.39
CA THR A 682 2.61 17.77 4.04
C THR A 682 1.23 18.21 3.55
N GLU A 683 0.70 19.29 4.12
CA GLU A 683 -0.54 19.97 3.72
C GLU A 683 -0.22 21.11 2.75
N PHE A 684 -1.04 21.26 1.72
CA PHE A 684 -0.99 22.30 0.72
C PHE A 684 -2.35 23.00 0.67
N VAL A 685 -2.33 24.33 0.73
CA VAL A 685 -3.54 25.16 0.66
C VAL A 685 -3.32 26.26 -0.37
N VAL A 686 -4.10 26.27 -1.44
CA VAL A 686 -4.19 27.40 -2.37
C VAL A 686 -5.32 28.29 -1.88
N ASP A 687 -4.97 29.51 -1.47
CA ASP A 687 -5.94 30.47 -0.97
C ASP A 687 -6.88 30.96 -2.08
N GLU A 688 -8.18 30.94 -1.80
CA GLU A 688 -9.22 31.29 -2.77
C GLU A 688 -9.04 32.71 -3.34
N GLN A 689 -8.54 33.68 -2.56
CA GLN A 689 -8.52 35.09 -2.97
C GLN A 689 -7.17 35.54 -3.54
N THR A 690 -6.10 35.17 -2.86
CA THR A 690 -4.73 35.59 -3.17
C THR A 690 -4.03 34.61 -4.10
N GLN A 691 -4.53 33.38 -4.19
CA GLN A 691 -3.90 32.26 -4.91
C GLN A 691 -2.47 31.94 -4.42
N GLN A 692 -2.11 32.42 -3.23
CA GLN A 692 -0.89 32.00 -2.55
C GLN A 692 -0.99 30.54 -2.16
N LEU A 693 0.10 29.80 -2.33
CA LEU A 693 0.25 28.42 -1.89
C LEU A 693 0.88 28.41 -0.50
N GLN A 694 0.12 28.04 0.53
CA GLN A 694 0.65 27.73 1.85
C GLN A 694 1.01 26.24 1.92
N VAL A 695 2.20 25.95 2.42
CA VAL A 695 2.71 24.59 2.63
C VAL A 695 2.99 24.40 4.11
N THR A 696 2.44 23.35 4.71
CA THR A 696 2.60 23.03 6.15
C THR A 696 3.03 21.58 6.31
N VAL A 697 4.21 21.38 6.87
CA VAL A 697 4.77 20.04 7.13
C VAL A 697 4.39 19.63 8.55
N TYR A 698 3.65 18.53 8.66
CA TYR A 698 3.29 17.91 9.92
C TYR A 698 4.24 16.74 10.20
N GLY A 699 4.79 16.68 11.40
CA GLY A 699 5.74 15.64 11.78
C GLY A 699 5.56 15.12 13.19
N ILE A 700 6.05 13.90 13.42
CA ILE A 700 6.27 13.30 14.72
C ILE A 700 7.73 12.85 14.83
N GLU A 701 8.19 12.66 16.07
CA GLU A 701 9.45 11.95 16.32
C GLU A 701 9.39 10.57 15.65
N PRO A 702 10.47 10.12 14.96
CA PRO A 702 10.54 8.77 14.39
C PRO A 702 10.60 7.65 15.43
N TYR A 703 10.35 6.40 15.02
CA TYR A 703 10.39 5.20 15.87
C TYR A 703 10.67 3.95 15.03
N THR A 704 10.96 2.85 15.72
CA THR A 704 11.25 1.54 15.15
C THR A 704 10.26 0.48 15.65
N GLU A 705 10.32 -0.70 15.04
CA GLU A 705 9.55 -1.86 15.50
C GLU A 705 9.92 -2.25 16.95
N THR A 706 11.18 -2.03 17.36
CA THR A 706 11.64 -2.24 18.74
C THR A 706 10.90 -1.32 19.72
N ASP A 707 10.68 -0.06 19.34
CA ASP A 707 9.96 0.90 20.19
C ASP A 707 8.49 0.51 20.38
N ILE A 708 7.85 -0.02 19.32
CA ILE A 708 6.49 -0.54 19.37
C ILE A 708 6.38 -1.73 20.33
N LYS A 709 7.34 -2.66 20.26
CA LYS A 709 7.38 -3.86 21.11
C LYS A 709 7.66 -3.53 22.58
N THR A 710 8.53 -2.56 22.83
CA THR A 710 9.00 -2.25 24.20
C THR A 710 8.14 -1.20 24.91
N SER A 711 7.65 -0.20 24.18
CA SER A 711 6.94 0.96 24.74
C SER A 711 5.77 1.43 23.85
N PRO A 712 4.77 0.56 23.57
CA PRO A 712 3.68 0.88 22.63
C PRO A 712 2.89 2.13 23.02
N ALA A 713 2.73 2.39 24.32
CA ALA A 713 2.07 3.59 24.84
C ALA A 713 2.77 4.90 24.41
N ASN A 714 4.09 4.90 24.25
CA ASN A 714 4.82 6.08 23.80
C ASN A 714 4.55 6.38 22.31
N ILE A 715 4.27 5.35 21.51
CA ILE A 715 4.01 5.49 20.08
C ILE A 715 2.57 5.97 19.85
N ILE A 716 1.58 5.28 20.41
CA ILE A 716 0.15 5.58 20.17
C ILE A 716 -0.30 6.95 20.71
N ASN A 717 0.46 7.56 21.61
CA ASN A 717 0.19 8.89 22.15
C ASN A 717 0.84 10.03 21.35
N ARG A 718 1.66 9.74 20.34
CA ARG A 718 2.24 10.79 19.47
C ARG A 718 1.16 11.50 18.69
N GLN A 719 1.31 12.81 18.52
CA GLN A 719 0.42 13.65 17.73
C GLN A 719 1.25 14.46 16.73
N PRO A 720 0.83 14.57 15.46
CA PRO A 720 1.55 15.37 14.48
C PRO A 720 1.55 16.86 14.86
N GLU A 721 2.72 17.48 14.80
CA GLU A 721 2.93 18.91 15.06
C GLU A 721 3.45 19.61 13.80
N VAL A 722 3.23 20.92 13.68
CA VAL A 722 3.80 21.72 12.58
C VAL A 722 5.31 21.85 12.81
N ILE A 723 6.11 21.23 11.94
CA ILE A 723 7.57 21.29 12.00
C ILE A 723 8.15 22.32 11.02
N SER A 724 7.44 22.60 9.93
CA SER A 724 7.79 23.63 8.96
C SER A 724 6.53 24.23 8.32
N GLN A 725 6.56 25.52 8.01
CA GLN A 725 5.50 26.21 7.29
C GLN A 725 6.07 27.38 6.48
N PHE A 726 5.62 27.50 5.24
CA PHE A 726 5.98 28.59 4.35
C PHE A 726 4.86 28.90 3.35
N VAL A 727 4.96 30.06 2.69
CA VAL A 727 4.02 30.51 1.67
C VAL A 727 4.79 30.80 0.38
N VAL A 728 4.21 30.46 -0.77
CA VAL A 728 4.72 30.77 -2.11
C VAL A 728 3.70 31.62 -2.87
N ASN A 729 4.16 32.73 -3.43
CA ASN A 729 3.36 33.64 -4.23
C ASN A 729 3.15 33.07 -5.63
N SER A 730 1.92 33.08 -6.11
CA SER A 730 1.62 32.75 -7.51
C SER A 730 2.19 33.81 -8.45
N ILE A 731 2.76 33.38 -9.56
CA ILE A 731 3.14 34.22 -10.68
C ILE A 731 1.88 34.50 -11.52
N PRO A 732 1.58 35.78 -11.83
CA PRO A 732 0.38 36.19 -12.57
C PRO A 732 0.45 35.94 -14.08
#